data_AF-A0A521QRP1-F1
#
_entry.id   AF-A0A521QRP1-F1
#
_cell.length_a   1.000
_cell.length_b   1.000
_cell.length_c   1.000
_cell.angle_alpha   90.00
_cell.angle_beta   90.00
_cell.angle_gamma   90.00
#
_symmetry.space_group_name_H-M   'P 1'
#
loop_
_entity.id
_entity.type
_entity.pdbx_description
1 polymer ?
#
loop_
_entity_poly.entity_id
_entity_poly.type
_entity_poly.pdbx_seq_one_letter_code
_entity_poly.pdbx_strand_id
1 'polypeptide(L)'
;MPDQRVVSDRVKTAIKTALATVLAYGVALSMDWENAYWAAFAVAFCTLSTVGESLNKGLLRLSGTLLGSLAAVTLIALFPQDRWLFLIGMSFFTGFCTYMMPGTSRWYFWYVAGFSVPLLALAGGSDPLNDFQTVVVRIEETALGIVSYSLVFLLIWPTSSREALEDAVRRLATAHRQLTAHYLTPTIVKSPETLRRQTTQGLARLGDLLDGAEIDSYEVWEARHAWRRLIHRLSQLTGTLERWRQSSAEVSEVDRRRLVPELTRFASELDRRFAEIGRMLEGHPPERGPISVPLDLEDKEAASLSPFQRAAFLLYRSHMQEIDKLTRDLFETVADIRNFSRAKVDPTGEAVPPLASALDPERLASVARWLTGLWLAWFIAIYVPDIPATVDFIVLTNTLSMALSVMPQLRMASIFLPVAFGLTLGGAIYVLAMPHLASFAGLGAVLFAAVFVICCLFHRPTQAAGKAAALGLLVMVMGVANEQSYNFLNVANLAVVFPLVFAVLAVATYFPVSFRAEHVFLRLLGRFFRSCAYLASTLQWDPAKPPTRWQRLRYTLHLGGLARIPGKLALWGSALPAAALGQSTTEQAQALADSVQALAYRMQDLIEARATPQSQVLARELLSQVHDWRAGLQDIFSNLSQHPEAADFADFRSRLDAMVERLEDQIEEVIAGEDQTSTSTRENENSIRLLGAFRGVSEELVNFAKHSGGTDWARLREARF
;
A
#
# COMPACT_ATOMS: atom_id res chain seq x y z
N MET A 1 -27.38 25.23 -10.98
CA MET A 1 -27.98 25.31 -9.63
C MET A 1 -27.22 24.36 -8.72
N PRO A 2 -26.66 24.81 -7.58
CA PRO A 2 -26.00 23.90 -6.65
C PRO A 2 -27.06 23.08 -5.92
N ASP A 3 -27.00 21.78 -6.11
CA ASP A 3 -27.88 20.79 -5.51
C ASP A 3 -27.75 20.83 -3.97
N GLN A 4 -28.73 21.45 -3.29
CA GLN A 4 -28.82 21.46 -1.83
C GLN A 4 -29.16 20.04 -1.34
N ARG A 5 -28.14 19.20 -1.19
CA ARG A 5 -28.27 17.94 -0.43
C ARG A 5 -28.61 18.30 1.02
N VAL A 6 -29.89 18.19 1.39
CA VAL A 6 -30.46 18.52 2.72
C VAL A 6 -29.75 17.82 3.89
N VAL A 7 -28.99 16.75 3.63
CA VAL A 7 -28.20 16.02 4.63
C VAL A 7 -26.80 15.72 4.08
N SER A 8 -25.76 16.06 4.85
CA SER A 8 -24.36 15.73 4.53
C SER A 8 -24.14 14.22 4.45
N ASP A 9 -23.31 13.74 3.52
CA ASP A 9 -23.02 12.30 3.35
C ASP A 9 -22.42 11.64 4.61
N ARG A 10 -21.78 12.45 5.47
CA ARG A 10 -21.31 12.03 6.80
C ARG A 10 -22.47 11.60 7.70
N VAL A 11 -23.50 12.44 7.78
CA VAL A 11 -24.70 12.23 8.59
C VAL A 11 -25.49 11.05 8.05
N LYS A 12 -25.63 10.92 6.73
CA LYS A 12 -26.27 9.75 6.10
C LYS A 12 -25.59 8.46 6.54
N THR A 13 -24.26 8.40 6.44
CA THR A 13 -23.49 7.20 6.81
C THR A 13 -23.64 6.88 8.30
N ALA A 14 -23.60 7.89 9.17
CA ALA A 14 -23.80 7.71 10.61
C ALA A 14 -25.19 7.16 10.95
N ILE A 15 -26.26 7.71 10.33
CA ILE A 15 -27.64 7.23 10.51
C ILE A 15 -27.77 5.78 10.06
N LYS A 16 -27.29 5.44 8.87
CA LYS A 16 -27.35 4.06 8.37
C LYS A 16 -26.64 3.07 9.28
N THR A 17 -25.44 3.43 9.76
CA THR A 17 -24.66 2.58 10.68
C THR A 17 -25.40 2.37 12.00
N ALA A 18 -25.99 3.42 12.55
CA ALA A 18 -26.78 3.38 13.77
C ALA A 18 -28.04 2.51 13.61
N LEU A 19 -28.79 2.69 12.51
CA LEU A 19 -29.97 1.86 12.20
C LEU A 19 -29.61 0.38 12.01
N ALA A 20 -28.53 0.09 11.28
CA ALA A 20 -28.06 -1.28 11.08
C ALA A 20 -27.66 -1.94 12.42
N THR A 21 -27.05 -1.18 13.32
CA THR A 21 -26.66 -1.67 14.65
C THR A 21 -27.88 -1.98 15.51
N VAL A 22 -28.87 -1.08 15.53
CA VAL A 22 -30.12 -1.30 16.27
C VAL A 22 -30.90 -2.49 15.70
N LEU A 23 -30.97 -2.62 14.38
CA LEU A 23 -31.61 -3.75 13.71
C LEU A 23 -30.94 -5.07 14.07
N ALA A 24 -29.60 -5.12 14.02
CA ALA A 24 -28.84 -6.32 14.37
C ALA A 24 -29.10 -6.76 15.82
N TYR A 25 -29.09 -5.81 16.77
CA TYR A 25 -29.44 -6.10 18.16
C TYR A 25 -30.89 -6.55 18.32
N GLY A 26 -31.83 -5.91 17.63
CA GLY A 26 -33.25 -6.26 17.72
C GLY A 26 -33.52 -7.69 17.29
N VAL A 27 -32.90 -8.13 16.19
CA VAL A 27 -33.05 -9.51 15.72
C VAL A 27 -32.31 -10.48 16.65
N ALA A 28 -31.06 -10.18 17.03
CA ALA A 28 -30.27 -11.06 17.89
C ALA A 28 -30.93 -11.30 19.26
N LEU A 29 -31.45 -10.25 19.89
CA LEU A 29 -32.17 -10.36 21.17
C LEU A 29 -33.51 -11.09 21.01
N SER A 30 -34.21 -10.90 19.88
CA SER A 30 -35.46 -11.64 19.61
C SER A 30 -35.26 -13.14 19.42
N MET A 31 -34.05 -13.56 19.01
CA MET A 31 -33.66 -14.96 18.84
C MET A 31 -33.04 -15.56 20.12
N ASP A 32 -33.01 -14.80 21.22
CA ASP A 32 -32.46 -15.21 22.51
C ASP A 32 -30.98 -15.61 22.47
N TRP A 33 -30.19 -14.90 21.65
CA TRP A 33 -28.75 -15.13 21.59
C TRP A 33 -28.02 -14.56 22.79
N GLU A 34 -27.20 -15.39 23.42
CA GLU A 34 -26.41 -15.02 24.62
C GLU A 34 -25.44 -13.86 24.36
N ASN A 35 -24.89 -13.74 23.15
CA ASN A 35 -23.83 -12.77 22.82
C ASN A 35 -24.19 -11.83 21.66
N ALA A 36 -25.40 -11.24 21.70
CA ALA A 36 -25.94 -10.35 20.67
C ALA A 36 -25.00 -9.21 20.21
N TYR A 37 -24.04 -8.79 21.05
CA TYR A 37 -23.07 -7.75 20.73
C TYR A 37 -22.16 -8.09 19.52
N TRP A 38 -21.95 -9.37 19.17
CA TRP A 38 -21.12 -9.71 18.00
C TRP A 38 -21.77 -9.37 16.67
N ALA A 39 -23.10 -9.43 16.59
CA ALA A 39 -23.83 -8.98 15.41
C ALA A 39 -23.61 -7.48 15.18
N ALA A 40 -23.71 -6.68 16.24
CA ALA A 40 -23.39 -5.25 16.20
C ALA A 40 -21.91 -4.98 15.91
N PHE A 41 -21.00 -5.80 16.43
CA PHE A 41 -19.57 -5.71 16.15
C PHE A 41 -19.29 -5.96 14.65
N ALA A 42 -19.97 -6.93 14.02
CA ALA A 42 -19.85 -7.16 12.58
C ALA A 42 -20.31 -5.94 11.77
N VAL A 43 -21.43 -5.30 12.14
CA VAL A 43 -21.90 -4.04 11.51
C VAL A 43 -20.83 -2.94 11.62
N ALA A 44 -20.27 -2.73 12.82
CA ALA A 44 -19.27 -1.68 13.07
C ALA A 44 -18.01 -1.82 12.20
N PHE A 45 -17.54 -3.05 11.97
CA PHE A 45 -16.33 -3.32 11.20
C PHE A 45 -16.55 -3.44 9.69
N CYS A 46 -17.76 -3.79 9.25
CA CYS A 46 -18.12 -3.91 7.83
C CYS A 46 -18.61 -2.59 7.21
N THR A 47 -18.89 -1.56 8.01
CA THR A 47 -19.35 -0.25 7.52
C THR A 47 -18.28 0.46 6.69
N LEU A 48 -18.45 0.47 5.37
CA LEU A 48 -17.65 1.23 4.39
C LEU A 48 -18.51 2.22 3.61
N SER A 49 -17.90 2.93 2.64
CA SER A 49 -18.56 4.02 1.92
C SER A 49 -19.57 3.52 0.88
N THR A 50 -19.35 2.34 0.30
CA THR A 50 -20.25 1.74 -0.69
C THR A 50 -20.78 0.38 -0.23
N VAL A 51 -21.89 -0.05 -0.83
CA VAL A 51 -22.55 -1.33 -0.50
C VAL A 51 -21.64 -2.51 -0.86
N GLY A 52 -21.10 -2.53 -2.09
CA GLY A 52 -20.21 -3.58 -2.58
C GLY A 52 -18.91 -3.73 -1.78
N GLU A 53 -18.23 -2.63 -1.44
CA GLU A 53 -17.04 -2.68 -0.58
C GLU A 53 -17.36 -3.34 0.78
N SER A 54 -18.51 -3.01 1.34
CA SER A 54 -18.96 -3.52 2.63
C SER A 54 -19.39 -4.98 2.57
N LEU A 55 -20.06 -5.39 1.48
CA LEU A 55 -20.43 -6.78 1.20
C LEU A 55 -19.17 -7.63 1.01
N ASN A 56 -18.20 -7.16 0.23
CA ASN A 56 -16.90 -7.83 0.08
C ASN A 56 -16.23 -8.02 1.44
N LYS A 57 -16.14 -6.95 2.22
CA LYS A 57 -15.57 -7.01 3.56
C LYS A 57 -16.37 -7.94 4.49
N GLY A 58 -17.70 -7.97 4.38
CA GLY A 58 -18.59 -8.90 5.06
C GLY A 58 -18.31 -10.36 4.69
N LEU A 59 -18.22 -10.68 3.41
CA LEU A 59 -17.90 -12.03 2.93
C LEU A 59 -16.51 -12.49 3.37
N LEU A 60 -15.51 -11.59 3.33
CA LEU A 60 -14.18 -11.86 3.89
C LEU A 60 -14.23 -12.12 5.40
N ARG A 61 -15.10 -11.43 6.14
CA ARG A 61 -15.34 -11.68 7.57
C ARG A 61 -15.97 -13.04 7.81
N LEU A 62 -17.02 -13.37 7.07
CA LEU A 62 -17.75 -14.63 7.24
C LEU A 62 -16.85 -15.82 6.91
N SER A 63 -16.17 -15.79 5.76
CA SER A 63 -15.22 -16.83 5.36
C SER A 63 -14.02 -16.93 6.31
N GLY A 64 -13.49 -15.80 6.81
CA GLY A 64 -12.43 -15.79 7.81
C GLY A 64 -12.90 -16.40 9.13
N THR A 65 -14.13 -16.08 9.57
CA THR A 65 -14.71 -16.63 10.80
C THR A 65 -14.91 -18.14 10.67
N LEU A 66 -15.42 -18.62 9.53
CA LEU A 66 -15.54 -20.06 9.25
C LEU A 66 -14.19 -20.79 9.35
N LEU A 67 -13.15 -20.23 8.72
CA LEU A 67 -11.81 -20.82 8.78
C LEU A 67 -11.23 -20.79 10.20
N GLY A 68 -11.38 -19.67 10.92
CA GLY A 68 -10.93 -19.55 12.31
C GLY A 68 -11.68 -20.50 13.24
N SER A 69 -12.98 -20.65 13.07
CA SER A 69 -13.81 -21.62 13.80
C SER A 69 -13.36 -23.06 13.56
N LEU A 70 -13.14 -23.45 12.29
CA LEU A 70 -12.65 -24.78 11.96
C LEU A 70 -11.27 -25.05 12.58
N ALA A 71 -10.37 -24.07 12.51
CA ALA A 71 -9.06 -24.16 13.12
C ALA A 71 -9.13 -24.27 14.66
N ALA A 72 -9.98 -23.49 15.31
CA ALA A 72 -10.19 -23.55 16.76
C ALA A 72 -10.69 -24.94 17.20
N VAL A 73 -11.75 -25.46 16.57
CA VAL A 73 -12.28 -26.79 16.87
C VAL A 73 -11.24 -27.88 16.63
N THR A 74 -10.48 -27.78 15.53
CA THR A 74 -9.43 -28.75 15.21
C THR A 74 -8.32 -28.74 16.26
N LEU A 75 -7.90 -27.56 16.73
CA LEU A 75 -6.87 -27.42 17.76
C LEU A 75 -7.35 -27.96 19.12
N ILE A 76 -8.60 -27.67 19.50
CA ILE A 76 -9.21 -28.21 20.72
C ILE A 76 -9.29 -29.75 20.65
N ALA A 77 -9.68 -30.29 19.49
CA ALA A 77 -9.79 -31.74 19.30
C ALA A 77 -8.43 -32.47 19.30
N LEU A 78 -7.38 -31.85 18.74
CA LEU A 78 -6.04 -32.43 18.68
C LEU A 78 -5.27 -32.33 20.01
N PHE A 79 -5.47 -31.24 20.76
CA PHE A 79 -4.69 -30.94 21.96
C PHE A 79 -5.56 -30.61 23.20
N PRO A 80 -6.55 -31.46 23.57
CA PRO A 80 -7.48 -31.13 24.66
C PRO A 80 -6.81 -31.14 26.06
N GLN A 81 -5.72 -31.87 26.25
CA GLN A 81 -5.04 -32.02 27.56
C GLN A 81 -3.61 -31.46 27.59
N ASP A 82 -3.00 -31.15 26.45
CA ASP A 82 -1.65 -30.60 26.37
C ASP A 82 -1.69 -29.10 26.06
N ARG A 83 -1.60 -28.31 27.14
CA ARG A 83 -1.59 -26.84 27.06
C ARG A 83 -0.48 -26.32 26.13
N TRP A 84 0.73 -26.86 26.19
CA TRP A 84 1.84 -26.28 25.44
C TRP A 84 1.74 -26.56 23.94
N LEU A 85 1.36 -27.78 23.56
CA LEU A 85 1.12 -28.12 22.15
C LEU A 85 -0.03 -27.30 21.57
N PHE A 86 -1.10 -27.09 22.34
CA PHE A 86 -2.20 -26.23 21.93
C PHE A 86 -1.76 -24.78 21.66
N LEU A 87 -1.00 -24.17 22.58
CA LEU A 87 -0.48 -22.81 22.43
C LEU A 87 0.48 -22.68 21.22
N ILE A 88 1.32 -23.68 20.98
CA ILE A 88 2.23 -23.71 19.82
C ILE A 88 1.45 -23.88 18.52
N GLY A 89 0.48 -24.79 18.47
CA GLY A 89 -0.37 -25.03 17.30
C GLY A 89 -1.19 -23.80 16.91
N MET A 90 -1.80 -23.15 17.91
CA MET A 90 -2.48 -21.87 17.73
C MET A 90 -1.53 -20.78 17.23
N SER A 91 -0.34 -20.69 17.82
CA SER A 91 0.68 -19.72 17.40
C SER A 91 1.11 -19.92 15.95
N PHE A 92 1.24 -21.17 15.51
CA PHE A 92 1.59 -21.48 14.13
C PHE A 92 0.50 -21.04 13.15
N PHE A 93 -0.76 -21.37 13.44
CA PHE A 93 -1.88 -20.99 12.58
C PHE A 93 -2.07 -19.47 12.53
N THR A 94 -2.17 -18.80 13.68
CA THR A 94 -2.37 -17.34 13.72
C THR A 94 -1.13 -16.60 13.22
N GLY A 95 0.07 -17.15 13.40
CA GLY A 95 1.31 -16.63 12.82
C GLY A 95 1.31 -16.72 11.30
N PHE A 96 0.81 -17.82 10.73
CA PHE A 96 0.60 -17.96 9.29
C PHE A 96 -0.43 -16.94 8.77
N CYS A 97 -1.56 -16.76 9.46
CA CYS A 97 -2.53 -15.71 9.12
C CYS A 97 -1.89 -14.31 9.14
N THR A 98 -1.12 -14.00 10.19
CA THR A 98 -0.40 -12.73 10.35
C THR A 98 0.61 -12.51 9.23
N TYR A 99 1.31 -13.57 8.81
CA TYR A 99 2.22 -13.53 7.67
C TYR A 99 1.48 -13.18 6.37
N MET A 100 0.33 -13.80 6.15
CA MET A 100 -0.44 -13.61 4.92
C MET A 100 -1.00 -12.20 4.79
N MET A 101 -1.36 -11.52 5.87
CA MET A 101 -2.03 -10.21 5.83
C MET A 101 -1.38 -9.13 4.93
N PRO A 102 -0.09 -8.76 5.03
CA PRO A 102 0.45 -7.61 4.27
C PRO A 102 0.68 -7.85 2.77
N GLY A 103 0.52 -9.10 2.28
CA GLY A 103 0.88 -9.47 0.90
C GLY A 103 -0.29 -9.84 0.01
N THR A 104 -1.53 -9.57 0.41
CA THR A 104 -2.74 -9.91 -0.34
C THR A 104 -3.78 -8.80 -0.20
N SER A 105 -4.56 -8.55 -1.26
CA SER A 105 -5.73 -7.66 -1.21
C SER A 105 -6.74 -8.10 -0.14
N ARG A 106 -6.84 -9.42 0.09
CA ARG A 106 -7.75 -10.06 1.04
C ARG A 106 -7.18 -10.14 2.46
N TRP A 107 -6.45 -9.11 2.90
CA TRP A 107 -5.81 -9.07 4.22
C TRP A 107 -6.83 -9.27 5.37
N TYR A 108 -8.05 -8.74 5.21
CA TYR A 108 -9.09 -8.78 6.23
C TYR A 108 -9.61 -10.19 6.50
N PHE A 109 -9.63 -11.06 5.49
CA PHE A 109 -9.96 -12.48 5.65
C PHE A 109 -8.97 -13.17 6.61
N TRP A 110 -7.66 -12.99 6.37
CA TRP A 110 -6.61 -13.55 7.21
C TRP A 110 -6.59 -12.94 8.61
N TYR A 111 -6.87 -11.64 8.72
CA TYR A 111 -7.03 -10.98 10.00
C TYR A 111 -8.15 -11.63 10.82
N VAL A 112 -9.33 -11.84 10.21
CA VAL A 112 -10.49 -12.45 10.88
C VAL A 112 -10.22 -13.90 11.25
N ALA A 113 -9.66 -14.69 10.34
CA ALA A 113 -9.28 -16.08 10.63
C ALA A 113 -8.32 -16.19 11.82
N GLY A 114 -7.31 -15.32 11.89
CA GLY A 114 -6.32 -15.38 12.97
C GLY A 114 -6.80 -14.86 14.32
N PHE A 115 -7.66 -13.82 14.36
CA PHE A 115 -8.17 -13.33 15.65
C PHE A 115 -9.30 -14.21 16.22
N SER A 116 -10.09 -14.86 15.36
CA SER A 116 -11.20 -15.71 15.80
C SER A 116 -10.73 -16.97 16.54
N VAL A 117 -9.54 -17.49 16.24
CA VAL A 117 -9.03 -18.72 16.89
C VAL A 117 -8.88 -18.57 18.41
N PRO A 118 -8.07 -17.64 18.95
CA PRO A 118 -7.98 -17.46 20.40
C PRO A 118 -9.29 -16.98 21.03
N LEU A 119 -10.11 -16.22 20.29
CA LEU A 119 -11.43 -15.80 20.77
C LEU A 119 -12.34 -17.00 21.04
N LEU A 120 -12.44 -17.92 20.09
CA LEU A 120 -13.32 -19.08 20.19
C LEU A 120 -12.73 -20.14 21.13
N ALA A 121 -11.44 -20.40 21.00
CA ALA A 121 -10.81 -21.50 21.72
C ALA A 121 -10.56 -21.24 23.21
N LEU A 122 -10.74 -19.99 23.65
CA LEU A 122 -10.73 -19.62 25.07
C LEU A 122 -12.15 -19.33 25.61
N ALA A 123 -13.18 -19.35 24.76
CA ALA A 123 -14.54 -18.97 25.14
C ALA A 123 -15.36 -20.11 25.76
N GLY A 124 -15.29 -21.35 25.28
CA GLY A 124 -16.22 -22.41 25.71
C GLY A 124 -15.82 -23.21 26.95
N GLY A 125 -14.85 -22.72 27.73
CA GLY A 125 -14.53 -23.30 29.04
C GLY A 125 -14.01 -24.74 28.92
N SER A 126 -14.37 -25.61 29.86
CA SER A 126 -13.90 -27.01 29.91
C SER A 126 -14.83 -28.03 29.24
N ASP A 127 -15.92 -27.58 28.59
CA ASP A 127 -16.92 -28.46 27.97
C ASP A 127 -16.90 -28.36 26.43
N PRO A 128 -16.45 -29.41 25.72
CA PRO A 128 -16.39 -29.42 24.25
C PRO A 128 -17.75 -29.23 23.53
N LEU A 129 -18.87 -29.56 24.18
CA LEU A 129 -20.21 -29.34 23.58
C LEU A 129 -20.56 -27.84 23.55
N ASN A 130 -20.16 -27.11 24.58
CA ASN A 130 -20.37 -25.67 24.67
C ASN A 130 -19.49 -24.92 23.64
N ASP A 131 -18.28 -25.42 23.38
CA ASP A 131 -17.39 -24.90 22.33
C ASP A 131 -18.05 -24.96 20.94
N PHE A 132 -18.69 -26.08 20.58
CA PHE A 132 -19.34 -26.21 19.27
C PHE A 132 -20.55 -25.29 19.10
N GLN A 133 -21.40 -25.18 20.12
CA GLN A 133 -22.55 -24.28 20.10
C GLN A 133 -22.10 -22.81 19.98
N THR A 134 -21.09 -22.43 20.75
CA THR A 134 -20.49 -21.09 20.68
C THR A 134 -20.00 -20.77 19.27
N VAL A 135 -19.33 -21.73 18.62
CA VAL A 135 -18.83 -21.59 17.25
C VAL A 135 -19.96 -21.37 16.23
N VAL A 136 -21.04 -22.14 16.31
CA VAL A 136 -22.19 -22.01 15.40
C VAL A 136 -22.85 -20.65 15.57
N VAL A 137 -23.13 -20.25 16.81
CA VAL A 137 -23.72 -18.95 17.13
C VAL A 137 -22.84 -17.81 16.60
N ARG A 138 -21.51 -17.92 16.63
CA ARG A 138 -20.63 -16.88 16.07
C ARG A 138 -20.75 -16.70 14.56
N ILE A 139 -20.97 -17.79 13.84
CA ILE A 139 -21.19 -17.74 12.39
C ILE A 139 -22.53 -17.06 12.10
N GLU A 140 -23.57 -17.41 12.86
CA GLU A 140 -24.91 -16.82 12.76
C GLU A 140 -24.90 -15.32 13.11
N GLU A 141 -24.25 -14.92 14.20
CA GLU A 141 -24.08 -13.52 14.62
C GLU A 141 -23.36 -12.69 13.57
N THR A 142 -22.28 -13.24 12.99
CA THR A 142 -21.53 -12.55 11.93
C THR A 142 -22.38 -12.40 10.68
N ALA A 143 -23.11 -13.46 10.29
CA ALA A 143 -24.02 -13.42 9.15
C ALA A 143 -25.15 -12.40 9.36
N LEU A 144 -25.77 -12.38 10.55
CA LEU A 144 -26.84 -11.44 10.90
C LEU A 144 -26.36 -9.99 10.81
N GLY A 145 -25.16 -9.69 11.31
CA GLY A 145 -24.59 -8.34 11.22
C GLY A 145 -24.38 -7.91 9.76
N ILE A 146 -23.87 -8.80 8.91
CA ILE A 146 -23.67 -8.53 7.47
C ILE A 146 -25.03 -8.30 6.79
N VAL A 147 -26.02 -9.15 7.05
CA VAL A 147 -27.37 -9.04 6.46
C VAL A 147 -28.06 -7.75 6.91
N SER A 148 -28.04 -7.45 8.21
CA SER A 148 -28.65 -6.24 8.79
C SER A 148 -28.03 -4.98 8.19
N TYR A 149 -26.70 -4.95 8.07
CA TYR A 149 -25.98 -3.87 7.40
C TYR A 149 -26.42 -3.73 5.94
N SER A 150 -26.39 -4.83 5.20
CA SER A 150 -26.66 -4.85 3.76
C SER A 150 -28.08 -4.37 3.46
N LEU A 151 -29.04 -4.82 4.27
CA LEU A 151 -30.44 -4.41 4.17
C LEU A 151 -30.59 -2.89 4.34
N VAL A 152 -30.00 -2.32 5.39
CA VAL A 152 -30.10 -0.87 5.66
C VAL A 152 -29.39 -0.05 4.58
N PHE A 153 -28.22 -0.49 4.12
CA PHE A 153 -27.44 0.24 3.12
C PHE A 153 -27.99 0.13 1.69
N LEU A 154 -28.75 -0.93 1.39
CA LEU A 154 -29.51 -1.08 0.15
C LEU A 154 -30.82 -0.27 0.16
N LEU A 155 -31.55 -0.26 1.28
CA LEU A 155 -32.85 0.40 1.36
C LEU A 155 -32.74 1.92 1.57
N ILE A 156 -31.73 2.38 2.30
CA ILE A 156 -31.61 3.79 2.69
C ILE A 156 -30.47 4.45 1.91
N TRP A 157 -30.78 5.39 1.01
CA TRP A 157 -29.83 6.13 0.16
C TRP A 157 -28.74 5.26 -0.50
N PRO A 158 -29.09 4.26 -1.33
CA PRO A 158 -28.10 3.36 -1.92
C PRO A 158 -27.00 4.14 -2.65
N THR A 159 -25.76 3.72 -2.46
CA THR A 159 -24.58 4.32 -3.11
C THR A 159 -23.89 3.24 -3.93
N SER A 160 -23.89 3.43 -5.25
CA SER A 160 -23.35 2.48 -6.22
C SER A 160 -21.82 2.38 -6.12
N SER A 161 -21.26 1.18 -5.92
CA SER A 161 -19.79 1.00 -5.95
C SER A 161 -19.22 1.22 -7.34
N ARG A 162 -20.01 0.94 -8.39
CA ARG A 162 -19.65 1.23 -9.77
C ARG A 162 -19.43 2.72 -9.98
N GLU A 163 -20.38 3.56 -9.56
CA GLU A 163 -20.23 5.03 -9.70
C GLU A 163 -19.01 5.54 -8.95
N ALA A 164 -18.78 5.03 -7.73
CA ALA A 164 -17.60 5.37 -6.94
C ALA A 164 -16.28 4.96 -7.62
N LEU A 165 -16.24 3.78 -8.24
CA LEU A 165 -15.09 3.29 -9.01
C LEU A 165 -14.85 4.17 -10.26
N GLU A 166 -15.90 4.44 -11.03
CA GLU A 166 -15.85 5.27 -12.23
C GLU A 166 -15.40 6.71 -11.93
N ASP A 167 -15.93 7.30 -10.86
CA ASP A 167 -15.51 8.62 -10.36
C ASP A 167 -14.06 8.63 -9.92
N ALA A 168 -13.59 7.58 -9.23
CA ALA A 168 -12.21 7.47 -8.80
C ALA A 168 -11.25 7.37 -10.01
N VAL A 169 -11.60 6.57 -11.01
CA VAL A 169 -10.84 6.47 -12.26
C VAL A 169 -10.85 7.79 -13.03
N ARG A 170 -12.00 8.48 -13.11
CA ARG A 170 -12.10 9.80 -13.78
C ARG A 170 -11.22 10.85 -13.13
N ARG A 171 -11.23 10.92 -11.79
CA ARG A 171 -10.35 11.81 -11.02
C ARG A 171 -8.88 11.49 -11.28
N LEU A 172 -8.52 10.21 -11.33
CA LEU A 172 -7.16 9.78 -11.59
C LEU A 172 -6.71 10.12 -13.02
N ALA A 173 -7.56 9.89 -14.03
CA ALA A 173 -7.28 10.26 -15.42
C ALA A 173 -7.11 11.78 -15.57
N THR A 174 -7.93 12.57 -14.86
CA THR A 174 -7.81 14.03 -14.84
C THR A 174 -6.50 14.49 -14.20
N ALA A 175 -6.08 13.84 -13.10
CA ALA A 175 -4.79 14.13 -12.47
C ALA A 175 -3.61 13.79 -13.39
N HIS A 176 -3.65 12.66 -14.11
CA HIS A 176 -2.64 12.28 -15.11
C HIS A 176 -2.59 13.29 -16.27
N ARG A 177 -3.74 13.75 -16.76
CA ARG A 177 -3.83 14.79 -17.79
C ARG A 177 -3.14 16.08 -17.34
N GLN A 178 -3.44 16.54 -16.12
CA GLN A 178 -2.84 17.76 -15.55
C GLN A 178 -1.33 17.63 -15.32
N LEU A 179 -0.85 16.47 -14.85
CA LEU A 179 0.58 16.21 -14.67
C LEU A 179 1.32 16.19 -16.02
N THR A 180 0.74 15.52 -17.02
CA THR A 180 1.32 15.45 -18.38
C THR A 180 1.42 16.84 -18.99
N ALA A 181 0.36 17.65 -18.88
CA ALA A 181 0.37 19.04 -19.36
C ALA A 181 1.45 19.88 -18.66
N HIS A 182 1.63 19.70 -17.36
CA HIS A 182 2.67 20.39 -16.60
C HIS A 182 4.09 20.00 -17.03
N TYR A 183 4.35 18.72 -17.29
CA TYR A 183 5.68 18.25 -17.72
C TYR A 183 6.06 18.73 -19.13
N LEU A 184 5.06 18.96 -19.98
CA LEU A 184 5.25 19.54 -21.33
C LEU A 184 5.35 21.07 -21.29
N THR A 185 4.59 21.71 -20.41
CA THR A 185 4.53 23.17 -20.27
C THR A 185 4.50 23.56 -18.77
N PRO A 186 5.65 23.95 -18.17
CA PRO A 186 5.80 24.11 -16.72
C PRO A 186 4.92 25.17 -16.03
N THR A 187 4.16 25.97 -16.77
CA THR A 187 3.46 27.17 -16.27
C THR A 187 2.06 26.93 -15.67
N ILE A 188 1.50 25.71 -15.74
CA ILE A 188 0.04 25.51 -15.58
C ILE A 188 -0.40 25.10 -14.14
N VAL A 189 0.46 24.48 -13.31
CA VAL A 189 0.03 23.87 -12.03
C VAL A 189 0.72 24.50 -10.83
N LYS A 190 -0.08 25.06 -9.89
CA LYS A 190 0.42 25.75 -8.66
C LYS A 190 1.06 24.81 -7.63
N SER A 191 0.75 23.50 -7.64
CA SER A 191 1.27 22.52 -6.67
C SER A 191 1.38 21.10 -7.25
N PRO A 192 2.37 20.85 -8.13
CA PRO A 192 2.53 19.57 -8.82
C PRO A 192 2.81 18.40 -7.86
N GLU A 193 3.49 18.63 -6.74
CA GLU A 193 3.77 17.60 -5.74
C GLU A 193 2.52 17.09 -5.04
N THR A 194 1.59 17.99 -4.69
CA THR A 194 0.30 17.61 -4.10
C THR A 194 -0.51 16.75 -5.07
N LEU A 195 -0.50 17.11 -6.36
CA LEU A 195 -1.18 16.34 -7.39
C LEU A 195 -0.55 14.96 -7.60
N ARG A 196 0.78 14.86 -7.58
CA ARG A 196 1.51 13.58 -7.62
C ARG A 196 1.11 12.67 -6.46
N ARG A 197 1.11 13.21 -5.23
CA ARG A 197 0.68 12.47 -4.03
C ARG A 197 -0.77 12.00 -4.15
N GLN A 198 -1.67 12.84 -4.67
CA GLN A 198 -3.06 12.48 -4.93
C GLN A 198 -3.18 11.35 -5.96
N THR A 199 -2.40 11.36 -7.03
CA THR A 199 -2.37 10.29 -8.04
C THR A 199 -1.94 8.96 -7.43
N THR A 200 -0.84 8.94 -6.68
CA THR A 200 -0.35 7.72 -6.02
C THR A 200 -1.34 7.18 -4.99
N GLN A 201 -1.95 8.05 -4.18
CA GLN A 201 -2.98 7.66 -3.20
C GLN A 201 -4.27 7.18 -3.88
N GLY A 202 -4.66 7.84 -4.97
CA GLY A 202 -5.84 7.47 -5.76
C GLY A 202 -5.69 6.08 -6.36
N LEU A 203 -4.51 5.77 -6.92
CA LEU A 203 -4.20 4.45 -7.46
C LEU A 203 -4.33 3.33 -6.41
N ALA A 204 -3.82 3.55 -5.19
CA ALA A 204 -3.90 2.57 -4.11
C ALA A 204 -5.36 2.24 -3.73
N ARG A 205 -6.26 3.23 -3.82
CA ARG A 205 -7.69 3.06 -3.49
C ARG A 205 -8.49 2.34 -4.58
N LEU A 206 -8.04 2.36 -5.83
CA LEU A 206 -8.78 1.76 -6.95
C LEU A 206 -8.94 0.25 -6.82
N GLY A 207 -7.95 -0.45 -6.24
CA GLY A 207 -8.03 -1.89 -6.01
C GLY A 207 -9.19 -2.25 -5.07
N ASP A 208 -9.28 -1.57 -3.93
CA ASP A 208 -10.35 -1.80 -2.94
C ASP A 208 -11.74 -1.49 -3.52
N LEU A 209 -11.86 -0.41 -4.29
CA LEU A 209 -13.11 -0.03 -4.96
C LEU A 209 -13.53 -1.05 -6.02
N LEU A 210 -12.58 -1.61 -6.77
CA LEU A 210 -12.85 -2.63 -7.78
C LEU A 210 -13.32 -3.93 -7.11
N ASP A 211 -12.61 -4.38 -6.07
CA ASP A 211 -12.99 -5.59 -5.33
C ASP A 211 -14.42 -5.46 -4.75
N GLY A 212 -14.83 -4.25 -4.33
CA GLY A 212 -16.20 -3.97 -3.92
C GLY A 212 -17.21 -3.98 -5.09
N ALA A 213 -16.87 -3.32 -6.20
CA ALA A 213 -17.74 -3.20 -7.36
C ALA A 213 -17.92 -4.52 -8.14
N GLU A 214 -16.94 -5.43 -8.10
CA GLU A 214 -17.06 -6.79 -8.66
C GLU A 214 -18.17 -7.61 -7.98
N ILE A 215 -18.59 -7.25 -6.76
CA ILE A 215 -19.59 -8.00 -5.99
C ILE A 215 -21.00 -7.44 -6.16
N ASP A 216 -21.17 -6.11 -6.21
CA ASP A 216 -22.49 -5.49 -6.26
C ASP A 216 -22.97 -5.12 -7.68
N SER A 217 -22.09 -5.17 -8.69
CA SER A 217 -22.41 -4.81 -10.07
C SER A 217 -22.03 -5.92 -11.06
N TYR A 218 -23.04 -6.51 -11.71
CA TYR A 218 -22.83 -7.55 -12.73
C TYR A 218 -21.98 -7.04 -13.91
N GLU A 219 -22.20 -5.80 -14.36
CA GLU A 219 -21.43 -5.21 -15.48
C GLU A 219 -19.93 -5.10 -15.15
N VAL A 220 -19.61 -4.74 -13.90
CA VAL A 220 -18.20 -4.67 -13.45
C VAL A 220 -17.62 -6.08 -13.32
N TRP A 221 -18.40 -7.04 -12.82
CA TRP A 221 -17.99 -8.44 -12.73
C TRP A 221 -17.71 -9.07 -14.10
N GLU A 222 -18.56 -8.80 -15.09
CA GLU A 222 -18.38 -9.26 -16.47
C GLU A 222 -17.10 -8.67 -17.08
N ALA A 223 -16.88 -7.36 -16.89
CA ALA A 223 -15.71 -6.64 -17.36
C ALA A 223 -14.51 -6.66 -16.40
N ARG A 224 -14.49 -7.53 -15.36
CA ARG A 224 -13.50 -7.46 -14.26
C ARG A 224 -12.04 -7.49 -14.73
N HIS A 225 -11.74 -8.31 -15.73
CA HIS A 225 -10.39 -8.40 -16.28
C HIS A 225 -10.00 -7.10 -16.99
N ALA A 226 -10.93 -6.44 -17.68
CA ALA A 226 -10.70 -5.16 -18.32
C ALA A 226 -10.47 -4.05 -17.29
N TRP A 227 -11.23 -4.03 -16.19
CA TRP A 227 -10.99 -3.13 -15.06
C TRP A 227 -9.62 -3.36 -14.39
N ARG A 228 -9.23 -4.60 -14.15
CA ARG A 228 -7.89 -4.91 -13.60
C ARG A 228 -6.77 -4.49 -14.56
N ARG A 229 -6.94 -4.70 -15.86
CA ARG A 229 -6.02 -4.19 -16.90
C ARG A 229 -5.93 -2.67 -16.84
N LEU A 230 -7.06 -1.96 -16.71
CA LEU A 230 -7.10 -0.51 -16.61
C LEU A 230 -6.29 -0.01 -15.40
N ILE A 231 -6.52 -0.58 -14.22
CA ILE A 231 -5.77 -0.23 -12.99
C ILE A 231 -4.28 -0.52 -13.16
N HIS A 232 -3.92 -1.66 -13.74
CA HIS A 232 -2.53 -2.00 -14.01
C HIS A 232 -1.87 -1.00 -14.97
N ARG A 233 -2.55 -0.63 -16.07
CA ARG A 233 -2.07 0.36 -17.04
C ARG A 233 -1.96 1.76 -16.44
N LEU A 234 -2.89 2.16 -15.58
CA LEU A 234 -2.81 3.42 -14.82
C LEU A 234 -1.60 3.42 -13.88
N SER A 235 -1.33 2.30 -13.22
CA SER A 235 -0.12 2.14 -12.38
C SER A 235 1.16 2.25 -13.19
N GLN A 236 1.22 1.62 -14.36
CA GLN A 236 2.37 1.72 -15.26
C GLN A 236 2.55 3.16 -15.74
N LEU A 237 1.47 3.83 -16.16
CA LEU A 237 1.50 5.21 -16.61
C LEU A 237 1.99 6.16 -15.50
N THR A 238 1.53 5.99 -14.25
CA THR A 238 2.04 6.78 -13.12
C THR A 238 3.56 6.62 -12.97
N GLY A 239 4.06 5.38 -13.08
CA GLY A 239 5.49 5.09 -13.05
C GLY A 239 6.26 5.73 -14.19
N THR A 240 5.84 5.53 -15.44
CA THR A 240 6.50 6.09 -16.63
C THR A 240 6.46 7.61 -16.65
N LEU A 241 5.36 8.25 -16.22
CA LEU A 241 5.31 9.72 -16.07
C LEU A 241 6.33 10.23 -15.06
N GLU A 242 6.59 9.48 -13.98
CA GLU A 242 7.59 9.84 -12.99
C GLU A 242 9.02 9.69 -13.55
N ARG A 243 9.30 8.60 -14.28
CA ARG A 243 10.58 8.42 -14.99
C ARG A 243 10.82 9.52 -16.02
N TRP A 244 9.78 9.85 -16.79
CA TRP A 244 9.83 10.91 -17.81
C TRP A 244 10.06 12.30 -17.21
N ARG A 245 9.47 12.59 -16.05
CA ARG A 245 9.74 13.83 -15.31
C ARG A 245 11.22 13.93 -14.90
N GLN A 246 11.81 12.82 -14.45
CA GLN A 246 13.22 12.80 -14.05
C GLN A 246 14.14 13.03 -15.24
N SER A 247 13.90 12.34 -16.37
CA SER A 247 14.68 12.56 -17.59
C SER A 247 14.44 13.95 -18.21
N SER A 248 13.33 14.62 -17.90
CA SER A 248 13.08 16.01 -18.32
C SER A 248 14.14 16.97 -17.78
N ALA A 249 14.63 16.77 -16.55
CA ALA A 249 15.65 17.64 -15.96
C ALA A 249 17.00 17.55 -16.71
N GLU A 250 17.37 16.37 -17.18
CA GLU A 250 18.60 16.13 -17.95
C GLU A 250 18.56 16.78 -19.35
N VAL A 251 17.36 17.01 -19.88
CA VAL A 251 17.12 17.60 -21.21
C VAL A 251 16.55 19.02 -21.08
N SER A 252 16.79 19.72 -19.97
CA SER A 252 16.30 21.10 -19.81
C SER A 252 17.13 22.14 -20.56
N GLU A 253 18.41 21.86 -20.79
CA GLU A 253 19.35 22.80 -21.45
C GLU A 253 19.19 22.85 -22.97
N VAL A 254 18.47 21.87 -23.54
CA VAL A 254 18.30 21.74 -24.99
C VAL A 254 16.89 22.14 -25.41
N ASP A 255 16.76 22.86 -26.52
CA ASP A 255 15.46 23.27 -27.06
C ASP A 255 14.70 22.07 -27.63
N ARG A 256 13.88 21.45 -26.77
CA ARG A 256 13.11 20.23 -27.06
C ARG A 256 12.19 20.36 -28.28
N ARG A 257 11.75 21.58 -28.59
CA ARG A 257 10.84 21.83 -29.72
C ARG A 257 11.55 21.79 -31.06
N ARG A 258 12.86 22.08 -31.08
CA ARG A 258 13.69 21.96 -32.29
C ARG A 258 14.13 20.51 -32.51
N LEU A 259 14.47 19.79 -31.43
CA LEU A 259 14.81 18.37 -31.54
C LEU A 259 13.64 17.45 -31.89
N VAL A 260 12.43 17.79 -31.44
CA VAL A 260 11.19 17.04 -31.76
C VAL A 260 10.12 18.04 -32.21
N PRO A 261 10.05 18.34 -33.52
CA PRO A 261 9.07 19.27 -34.09
C PRO A 261 7.62 18.88 -33.75
N GLU A 262 7.34 17.57 -33.69
CA GLU A 262 6.02 17.02 -33.39
C GLU A 262 5.61 17.12 -31.90
N LEU A 263 6.44 17.67 -31.02
CA LEU A 263 6.17 17.73 -29.58
C LEU A 263 4.86 18.46 -29.23
N THR A 264 4.54 19.53 -29.95
CA THR A 264 3.28 20.28 -29.75
C THR A 264 2.06 19.45 -30.18
N ARG A 265 2.19 18.72 -31.29
CA ARG A 265 1.14 17.82 -31.78
C ARG A 265 0.93 16.67 -30.79
N PHE A 266 2.02 16.08 -30.30
CA PHE A 266 1.98 15.04 -29.27
C PHE A 266 1.29 15.51 -27.99
N ALA A 267 1.62 16.71 -27.51
CA ALA A 267 0.97 17.31 -26.35
C ALA A 267 -0.54 17.46 -26.53
N SER A 268 -0.97 17.99 -27.69
CA SER A 268 -2.39 18.17 -28.01
C SER A 268 -3.14 16.84 -28.14
N GLU A 269 -2.49 15.80 -28.69
CA GLU A 269 -3.07 14.47 -28.83
C GLU A 269 -3.21 13.78 -27.46
N LEU A 270 -2.23 13.89 -26.57
CA LEU A 270 -2.37 13.35 -25.20
C LEU A 270 -3.50 14.04 -24.43
N ASP A 271 -3.57 15.37 -24.48
CA ASP A 271 -4.64 16.14 -23.82
C ASP A 271 -6.02 15.71 -24.32
N ARG A 272 -6.16 15.55 -25.64
CA ARG A 272 -7.35 15.04 -26.29
C ARG A 272 -7.69 13.62 -25.84
N ARG A 273 -6.75 12.67 -25.86
CA ARG A 273 -7.00 11.27 -25.47
C ARG A 273 -7.50 11.17 -24.03
N PHE A 274 -6.92 11.92 -23.09
CA PHE A 274 -7.42 11.93 -21.71
C PHE A 274 -8.81 12.56 -21.60
N ALA A 275 -9.13 13.57 -22.41
CA ALA A 275 -10.48 14.14 -22.47
C ALA A 275 -11.50 13.14 -23.01
N GLU A 276 -11.17 12.40 -24.07
CA GLU A 276 -12.02 11.34 -24.64
C GLU A 276 -12.19 10.17 -23.67
N ILE A 277 -11.14 9.78 -22.93
CA ILE A 277 -11.26 8.80 -21.83
C ILE A 277 -12.27 9.28 -20.78
N GLY A 278 -12.18 10.54 -20.36
CA GLY A 278 -13.15 11.15 -19.44
C GLY A 278 -14.58 11.10 -19.98
N ARG A 279 -14.76 11.42 -21.26
CA ARG A 279 -16.04 11.36 -21.97
C ARG A 279 -16.62 9.94 -22.06
N MET A 280 -15.79 8.93 -22.36
CA MET A 280 -16.21 7.53 -22.36
C MET A 280 -16.60 7.05 -20.96
N LEU A 281 -15.89 7.50 -19.93
CA LEU A 281 -16.26 7.25 -18.53
C LEU A 281 -17.56 7.95 -18.13
N GLU A 282 -18.03 8.96 -18.88
CA GLU A 282 -19.36 9.57 -18.73
C GLU A 282 -20.46 8.84 -19.51
N GLY A 283 -20.11 7.80 -20.28
CA GLY A 283 -21.04 7.01 -21.08
C GLY A 283 -21.29 7.57 -22.48
N HIS A 284 -20.50 8.56 -22.92
CA HIS A 284 -20.58 9.10 -24.27
C HIS A 284 -19.54 8.42 -25.18
N PRO A 285 -19.89 8.07 -26.45
CA PRO A 285 -18.93 7.48 -27.36
C PRO A 285 -17.80 8.46 -27.70
N PRO A 286 -16.58 7.96 -28.00
CA PRO A 286 -15.46 8.81 -28.38
C PRO A 286 -15.73 9.45 -29.76
N GLU A 287 -15.31 10.70 -29.94
CA GLU A 287 -15.51 11.39 -31.23
C GLU A 287 -14.48 10.96 -32.28
N ARG A 288 -13.30 10.52 -31.83
CA ARG A 288 -12.20 10.08 -32.68
C ARG A 288 -11.36 9.02 -31.99
N GLY A 289 -10.88 8.05 -32.77
CA GLY A 289 -9.91 7.07 -32.30
C GLY A 289 -8.52 7.67 -32.06
N PRO A 290 -7.68 7.00 -31.26
CA PRO A 290 -6.35 7.50 -30.92
C PRO A 290 -5.40 7.43 -32.12
N ILE A 291 -4.56 8.46 -32.29
CA ILE A 291 -3.60 8.52 -33.41
C ILE A 291 -2.17 8.44 -32.88
N SER A 292 -1.36 7.47 -33.35
CA SER A 292 0.07 7.43 -33.02
C SER A 292 0.78 8.64 -33.63
N VAL A 293 1.45 9.44 -32.79
CA VAL A 293 2.29 10.56 -33.26
C VAL A 293 3.72 10.04 -33.38
N PRO A 294 4.34 10.06 -34.57
CA PRO A 294 5.75 9.69 -34.72
C PRO A 294 6.60 10.72 -33.98
N LEU A 295 7.35 10.26 -32.99
CA LEU A 295 8.28 11.09 -32.20
C LEU A 295 9.67 10.92 -32.79
N ASP A 296 9.87 11.33 -34.04
CA ASP A 296 11.17 11.20 -34.72
C ASP A 296 12.10 12.37 -34.37
N LEU A 297 13.40 12.08 -34.39
CA LEU A 297 14.45 13.06 -34.10
C LEU A 297 14.81 13.82 -35.37
N GLU A 298 15.13 15.10 -35.23
CA GLU A 298 15.73 15.86 -36.32
C GLU A 298 17.24 15.56 -36.39
N ASP A 299 17.65 14.80 -37.41
CA ASP A 299 19.01 14.23 -37.52
C ASP A 299 20.13 15.27 -37.42
N LYS A 300 19.90 16.49 -37.93
CA LYS A 300 20.89 17.58 -37.93
C LYS A 300 21.13 18.15 -36.53
N GLU A 301 20.08 18.34 -35.75
CA GLU A 301 20.23 18.82 -34.38
C GLU A 301 20.70 17.70 -33.45
N ALA A 302 20.25 16.46 -33.67
CA ALA A 302 20.70 15.30 -32.90
C ALA A 302 22.20 15.01 -33.07
N ALA A 303 22.79 15.34 -34.23
CA ALA A 303 24.23 15.21 -34.48
C ALA A 303 25.08 16.31 -33.80
N SER A 304 24.47 17.42 -33.37
CA SER A 304 25.15 18.52 -32.68
C SER A 304 25.26 18.33 -31.16
N LEU A 305 24.62 17.29 -30.62
CA LEU A 305 24.60 16.99 -29.19
C LEU A 305 25.81 16.15 -28.78
N SER A 306 26.28 16.34 -27.55
CA SER A 306 27.26 15.41 -26.97
C SER A 306 26.68 13.99 -26.91
N PRO A 307 27.53 12.93 -26.92
CA PRO A 307 27.06 11.56 -26.83
C PRO A 307 26.14 11.29 -25.63
N PHE A 308 26.40 11.89 -24.46
CA PHE A 308 25.52 11.75 -23.29
C PHE A 308 24.25 12.58 -23.38
N GLN A 309 24.29 13.79 -23.97
CA GLN A 309 23.06 14.55 -24.24
C GLN A 309 22.14 13.78 -25.19
N ARG A 310 22.72 13.15 -26.22
CA ARG A 310 21.99 12.24 -27.13
C ARG A 310 21.44 11.02 -26.40
N ALA A 311 22.19 10.44 -25.46
CA ALA A 311 21.73 9.33 -24.61
C ALA A 311 20.53 9.70 -23.74
N ALA A 312 20.63 10.81 -23.01
CA ALA A 312 19.55 11.34 -22.17
C ALA A 312 18.30 11.63 -23.02
N PHE A 313 18.50 12.16 -24.24
CA PHE A 313 17.41 12.41 -25.17
C PHE A 313 16.74 11.12 -25.67
N LEU A 314 17.51 10.09 -26.02
CA LEU A 314 16.98 8.80 -26.45
C LEU A 314 16.16 8.13 -25.34
N LEU A 315 16.60 8.24 -24.09
CA LEU A 315 15.85 7.75 -22.92
C LEU A 315 14.56 8.56 -22.73
N TYR A 316 14.63 9.89 -22.78
CA TYR A 316 13.46 10.78 -22.71
C TYR A 316 12.44 10.47 -23.81
N ARG A 317 12.89 10.27 -25.06
CA ARG A 317 12.05 9.84 -26.20
C ARG A 317 11.42 8.48 -25.97
N SER A 318 12.17 7.52 -25.44
CA SER A 318 11.68 6.17 -25.12
C SER A 318 10.53 6.22 -24.12
N HIS A 319 10.65 7.02 -23.06
CA HIS A 319 9.57 7.23 -22.10
C HIS A 319 8.33 7.89 -22.74
N MET A 320 8.51 8.87 -23.64
CA MET A 320 7.39 9.47 -24.37
C MET A 320 6.67 8.45 -25.28
N GLN A 321 7.41 7.59 -25.96
CA GLN A 321 6.84 6.51 -26.78
C GLN A 321 6.07 5.49 -25.93
N GLU A 322 6.57 5.19 -24.72
CA GLU A 322 5.87 4.33 -23.78
C GLU A 322 4.59 5.00 -23.24
N ILE A 323 4.62 6.29 -22.90
CA ILE A 323 3.43 7.07 -22.54
C ILE A 323 2.42 7.07 -23.70
N ASP A 324 2.88 7.25 -24.94
CA ASP A 324 2.03 7.19 -26.13
C ASP A 324 1.33 5.83 -26.23
N LYS A 325 2.06 4.73 -26.06
CA LYS A 325 1.50 3.38 -26.08
C LYS A 325 0.53 3.15 -24.92
N LEU A 326 0.91 3.48 -23.69
CA LEU A 326 0.09 3.28 -22.49
C LEU A 326 -1.22 4.08 -22.56
N THR A 327 -1.19 5.32 -23.06
CA THR A 327 -2.41 6.13 -23.20
C THR A 327 -3.35 5.62 -24.29
N ARG A 328 -2.82 5.00 -25.36
CA ARG A 328 -3.63 4.29 -26.35
C ARG A 328 -4.25 3.02 -25.79
N ASP A 329 -3.46 2.20 -25.10
CA ASP A 329 -3.95 1.00 -24.41
C ASP A 329 -5.04 1.35 -23.38
N LEU A 330 -4.88 2.46 -22.65
CA LEU A 330 -5.89 2.97 -21.72
C LEU A 330 -7.17 3.37 -22.44
N PHE A 331 -7.07 4.09 -23.57
CA PHE A 331 -8.22 4.45 -24.39
C PHE A 331 -8.98 3.21 -24.84
N GLU A 332 -8.29 2.22 -25.42
CA GLU A 332 -8.91 0.98 -25.90
C GLU A 332 -9.52 0.17 -24.75
N THR A 333 -8.86 0.11 -23.60
CA THR A 333 -9.39 -0.60 -22.42
C THR A 333 -10.67 0.05 -21.90
N VAL A 334 -10.76 1.39 -21.89
CA VAL A 334 -11.98 2.09 -21.48
C VAL A 334 -13.09 1.91 -22.54
N ALA A 335 -12.73 1.92 -23.82
CA ALA A 335 -13.67 1.63 -24.90
C ALA A 335 -14.20 0.18 -24.83
N ASP A 336 -13.38 -0.79 -24.45
CA ASP A 336 -13.75 -2.19 -24.19
C ASP A 336 -14.70 -2.30 -22.99
N ILE A 337 -14.36 -1.68 -21.85
CA ILE A 337 -15.21 -1.63 -20.64
C ILE A 337 -16.60 -1.05 -20.95
N ARG A 338 -16.67 -0.03 -21.82
CA ARG A 338 -17.92 0.63 -22.20
C ARG A 338 -18.61 0.02 -23.42
N ASN A 339 -18.08 -1.07 -23.98
CA ASN A 339 -18.56 -1.70 -25.21
C ASN A 339 -18.63 -0.73 -26.41
N PHE A 340 -17.78 0.30 -26.46
CA PHE A 340 -17.63 1.21 -27.60
C PHE A 340 -16.66 0.66 -28.66
N SER A 341 -15.79 -0.29 -28.31
CA SER A 341 -14.85 -0.92 -29.26
C SER A 341 -15.36 -2.28 -29.75
N ARG A 342 -15.13 -2.60 -31.04
CA ARG A 342 -15.47 -3.90 -31.65
C ARG A 342 -14.37 -4.97 -31.50
N ALA A 343 -13.16 -4.57 -31.11
CA ALA A 343 -12.03 -5.47 -30.96
C ALA A 343 -11.97 -6.03 -29.54
N LYS A 344 -12.24 -7.33 -29.37
CA LYS A 344 -11.91 -8.04 -28.12
C LYS A 344 -10.39 -8.05 -27.96
N VAL A 345 -9.88 -7.33 -26.98
CA VAL A 345 -8.46 -7.40 -26.59
C VAL A 345 -8.24 -8.73 -25.88
N ASP A 346 -7.23 -9.49 -26.31
CA ASP A 346 -6.90 -10.78 -25.69
C ASP A 346 -6.71 -10.64 -24.17
N PRO A 347 -7.21 -11.59 -23.37
CA PRO A 347 -6.99 -11.59 -21.94
C PRO A 347 -5.48 -11.73 -21.67
N THR A 348 -4.82 -10.63 -21.32
CA THR A 348 -3.47 -10.68 -20.74
C THR A 348 -3.54 -11.54 -19.49
N GLY A 349 -2.88 -12.70 -19.50
CA GLY A 349 -2.82 -13.58 -18.34
C GLY A 349 -2.35 -12.81 -17.12
N GLU A 350 -3.06 -12.94 -15.99
CA GLU A 350 -2.60 -12.43 -14.70
C GLU A 350 -1.21 -13.06 -14.44
N ALA A 351 -0.17 -12.23 -14.44
CA ALA A 351 1.16 -12.70 -14.10
C ALA A 351 1.14 -13.15 -12.63
N VAL A 352 1.12 -14.47 -12.40
CA VAL A 352 1.22 -15.03 -11.06
C VAL A 352 2.51 -14.48 -10.44
N PRO A 353 2.42 -13.76 -9.31
CA PRO A 353 3.61 -13.13 -8.75
C PRO A 353 4.61 -14.24 -8.37
N PRO A 354 5.90 -14.07 -8.72
CA PRO A 354 6.89 -15.13 -8.54
C PRO A 354 7.03 -15.50 -7.06
N LEU A 355 7.41 -16.74 -6.76
CA LEU A 355 7.60 -17.26 -5.39
C LEU A 355 8.54 -16.38 -4.53
N ALA A 356 9.45 -15.65 -5.16
CA ALA A 356 10.28 -14.62 -4.55
C ALA A 356 9.46 -13.52 -3.83
N SER A 357 8.32 -13.11 -4.40
CA SER A 357 7.45 -12.10 -3.81
C SER A 357 6.78 -12.55 -2.51
N ALA A 358 6.76 -13.86 -2.24
CA ALA A 358 6.16 -14.44 -1.06
C ALA A 358 7.03 -14.27 0.18
N LEU A 359 8.37 -14.27 0.06
CA LEU A 359 9.35 -14.18 1.15
C LEU A 359 9.80 -12.73 1.38
N ASP A 360 9.00 -11.93 2.10
CA ASP A 360 9.37 -10.56 2.50
C ASP A 360 9.86 -10.55 3.97
N PRO A 361 11.13 -10.17 4.24
CA PRO A 361 11.67 -10.06 5.59
C PRO A 361 10.85 -9.17 6.54
N GLU A 362 10.13 -8.17 6.03
CA GLU A 362 9.27 -7.34 6.87
C GLU A 362 8.02 -8.09 7.35
N ARG A 363 7.46 -8.96 6.51
CA ARG A 363 6.31 -9.79 6.91
C ARG A 363 6.72 -10.73 8.04
N LEU A 364 7.92 -11.31 7.95
CA LEU A 364 8.50 -12.11 9.03
C LEU A 364 8.75 -11.29 10.30
N ALA A 365 9.24 -10.06 10.18
CA ALA A 365 9.42 -9.18 11.33
C ALA A 365 8.08 -8.88 12.02
N SER A 366 7.00 -8.64 11.26
CA SER A 366 5.67 -8.42 11.80
C SER A 366 5.15 -9.65 12.56
N VAL A 367 5.36 -10.85 12.02
CA VAL A 367 5.04 -12.11 12.70
C VAL A 367 5.84 -12.25 14.00
N ALA A 368 7.13 -11.93 14.00
CA ALA A 368 7.96 -12.00 15.21
C ALA A 368 7.49 -11.03 16.31
N ARG A 369 7.07 -9.82 15.93
CA ARG A 369 6.44 -8.84 16.84
C ARG A 369 5.13 -9.36 17.41
N TRP A 370 4.24 -9.86 16.56
CA TRP A 370 2.97 -10.43 16.97
C TRP A 370 3.18 -11.62 17.93
N LEU A 371 4.09 -12.53 17.59
CA LEU A 371 4.40 -13.71 18.40
C LEU A 371 4.89 -13.29 19.80
N THR A 372 5.76 -12.29 19.86
CA THR A 372 6.25 -11.75 21.14
C THR A 372 5.12 -11.16 21.98
N GLY A 373 4.24 -10.36 21.38
CA GLY A 373 3.09 -9.79 22.10
C GLY A 373 2.14 -10.85 22.63
N LEU A 374 1.81 -11.85 21.80
CA LEU A 374 0.90 -12.93 22.20
C LEU A 374 1.50 -13.81 23.31
N TRP A 375 2.75 -14.25 23.16
CA TRP A 375 3.41 -15.10 24.15
C TRP A 375 3.66 -14.37 25.46
N LEU A 376 3.98 -13.07 25.41
CA LEU A 376 4.09 -12.26 26.62
C LEU A 376 2.74 -12.18 27.35
N ALA A 377 1.63 -11.99 26.63
CA ALA A 377 0.29 -12.01 27.22
C ALA A 377 -0.04 -13.37 27.84
N TRP A 378 0.31 -14.49 27.19
CA TRP A 378 0.12 -15.81 27.78
C TRP A 378 0.98 -16.05 29.01
N PHE A 379 2.25 -15.66 29.01
CA PHE A 379 3.10 -15.80 30.20
C PHE A 379 2.58 -14.96 31.36
N ILE A 380 2.13 -13.73 31.09
CA ILE A 380 1.49 -12.88 32.09
C ILE A 380 0.23 -13.57 32.62
N ALA A 381 -0.66 -14.06 31.75
CA ALA A 381 -1.88 -14.77 32.14
C ALA A 381 -1.65 -16.07 32.92
N ILE A 382 -0.56 -16.80 32.66
CA ILE A 382 -0.26 -18.08 33.32
C ILE A 382 0.42 -17.89 34.67
N TYR A 383 1.34 -16.92 34.78
CA TYR A 383 2.22 -16.80 35.95
C TYR A 383 1.86 -15.65 36.89
N VAL A 384 1.09 -14.66 36.44
CA VAL A 384 0.61 -13.58 37.31
C VAL A 384 -0.80 -13.95 37.79
N PRO A 385 -0.98 -14.21 39.10
CA PRO A 385 -2.29 -14.55 39.64
C PRO A 385 -3.26 -13.37 39.54
N ASP A 386 -4.55 -13.68 39.48
CA ASP A 386 -5.67 -12.74 39.63
C ASP A 386 -5.73 -11.60 38.60
N ILE A 387 -5.31 -11.85 37.34
CA ILE A 387 -5.52 -10.88 36.27
C ILE A 387 -7.01 -10.79 35.93
N PRO A 388 -7.62 -9.58 36.04
CA PRO A 388 -9.02 -9.39 35.68
C PRO A 388 -9.23 -9.67 34.19
N ALA A 389 -10.32 -10.37 33.86
CA ALA A 389 -10.73 -10.65 32.48
C ALA A 389 -9.59 -11.22 31.61
N THR A 390 -8.93 -12.27 32.10
CA THR A 390 -7.75 -12.89 31.46
C THR A 390 -7.99 -13.28 29.98
N VAL A 391 -9.18 -13.78 29.64
CA VAL A 391 -9.53 -14.13 28.25
C VAL A 391 -9.56 -12.89 27.35
N ASP A 392 -10.23 -11.81 27.79
CA ASP A 392 -10.29 -10.55 27.04
C ASP A 392 -8.90 -9.95 26.87
N PHE A 393 -8.05 -10.03 27.88
CA PHE A 393 -6.66 -9.58 27.79
C PHE A 393 -5.88 -10.27 26.66
N ILE A 394 -5.97 -11.60 26.57
CA ILE A 394 -5.29 -12.38 25.52
C ILE A 394 -5.87 -12.05 24.14
N VAL A 395 -7.20 -12.06 24.01
CA VAL A 395 -7.89 -11.84 22.73
C VAL A 395 -7.66 -10.42 22.22
N LEU A 396 -7.77 -9.40 23.08
CA LEU A 396 -7.51 -8.01 22.72
C LEU A 396 -6.04 -7.79 22.36
N THR A 397 -5.10 -8.40 23.10
CA THR A 397 -3.67 -8.33 22.76
C THR A 397 -3.40 -8.94 21.39
N ASN A 398 -3.95 -10.12 21.10
CA ASN A 398 -3.82 -10.77 19.80
C ASN A 398 -4.38 -9.88 18.68
N THR A 399 -5.63 -9.43 18.86
CA THR A 399 -6.37 -8.63 17.86
C THR A 399 -5.64 -7.33 17.53
N LEU A 400 -5.21 -6.58 18.55
CA LEU A 400 -4.50 -5.32 18.35
C LEU A 400 -3.07 -5.54 17.81
N SER A 401 -2.37 -6.60 18.23
CA SER A 401 -1.05 -6.96 17.68
C SER A 401 -1.13 -7.31 16.19
N MET A 402 -2.15 -8.07 15.79
CA MET A 402 -2.41 -8.38 14.38
C MET A 402 -2.75 -7.12 13.59
N ALA A 403 -3.59 -6.22 14.13
CA ALA A 403 -3.94 -4.96 13.46
C ALA A 403 -2.69 -4.08 13.21
N LEU A 404 -1.78 -4.03 14.18
CA LEU A 404 -0.49 -3.35 14.04
C LEU A 404 0.44 -4.02 13.00
N SER A 405 0.22 -5.29 12.64
CA SER A 405 0.98 -5.95 11.58
C SER A 405 0.57 -5.50 10.18
N VAL A 406 -0.69 -5.04 9.99
CA VAL A 406 -1.17 -4.44 8.73
C VAL A 406 -0.69 -3.01 8.60
N MET A 407 -0.74 -2.25 9.70
CA MET A 407 -0.39 -0.84 9.74
C MET A 407 0.69 -0.57 10.79
N PRO A 408 1.93 -1.06 10.58
CA PRO A 408 2.99 -0.99 11.59
C PRO A 408 3.43 0.43 11.91
N GLN A 409 3.18 1.39 11.01
CA GLN A 409 3.47 2.81 11.19
C GLN A 409 2.50 3.54 12.13
N LEU A 410 1.37 2.94 12.52
CA LEU A 410 0.42 3.58 13.43
C LEU A 410 1.03 3.74 14.83
N ARG A 411 1.03 4.97 15.33
CA ARG A 411 1.43 5.26 16.71
C ARG A 411 0.36 4.71 17.66
N MET A 412 0.75 3.89 18.64
CA MET A 412 -0.19 3.32 19.63
C MET A 412 -1.04 4.41 20.32
N ALA A 413 -0.46 5.59 20.56
CA ALA A 413 -1.15 6.73 21.14
C ALA A 413 -2.36 7.24 20.32
N SER A 414 -2.39 7.05 18.99
CA SER A 414 -3.53 7.49 18.18
C SER A 414 -4.76 6.60 18.33
N ILE A 415 -4.57 5.35 18.75
CA ILE A 415 -5.65 4.37 19.00
C ILE A 415 -6.15 4.47 20.43
N PHE A 416 -5.29 4.90 21.37
CA PHE A 416 -5.63 5.04 22.78
C PHE A 416 -6.84 5.94 23.03
N LEU A 417 -6.90 7.13 22.42
CA LEU A 417 -7.98 8.08 22.66
C LEU A 417 -9.36 7.57 22.17
N PRO A 418 -9.51 7.06 20.92
CA PRO A 418 -10.76 6.41 20.51
C PRO A 418 -11.17 5.23 21.39
N VAL A 419 -10.19 4.43 21.83
CA VAL A 419 -10.42 3.29 22.73
C VAL A 419 -10.96 3.76 24.08
N ALA A 420 -10.31 4.73 24.70
CA ALA A 420 -10.74 5.33 25.96
C ALA A 420 -12.12 5.98 25.83
N PHE A 421 -12.41 6.65 24.71
CA PHE A 421 -13.72 7.23 24.44
C PHE A 421 -14.82 6.16 24.34
N GLY A 422 -14.58 5.09 23.57
CA GLY A 422 -15.53 3.96 23.46
C GLY A 422 -15.80 3.28 24.81
N LEU A 423 -14.75 3.06 25.60
CA LEU A 423 -14.83 2.46 26.93
C LEU A 423 -15.61 3.33 27.92
N THR A 424 -15.30 4.63 27.99
CA THR A 424 -15.96 5.58 28.91
C THR A 424 -17.42 5.80 28.53
N LEU A 425 -17.72 5.99 27.25
CA LEU A 425 -19.10 6.15 26.77
C LEU A 425 -19.92 4.87 26.98
N GLY A 426 -19.36 3.71 26.62
CA GLY A 426 -20.02 2.41 26.84
C GLY A 426 -20.25 2.12 28.31
N GLY A 427 -19.26 2.37 29.15
CA GLY A 427 -19.36 2.19 30.60
C GLY A 427 -20.40 3.13 31.23
N ALA A 428 -20.44 4.40 30.80
CA ALA A 428 -21.45 5.36 31.26
C ALA A 428 -22.86 4.92 30.88
N ILE A 429 -23.06 4.45 29.64
CA ILE A 429 -24.36 3.93 29.19
C ILE A 429 -24.75 2.68 29.97
N TYR A 430 -23.82 1.73 30.14
CA TYR A 430 -24.06 0.47 30.85
C TYR A 430 -24.41 0.67 32.33
N VAL A 431 -23.71 1.58 33.03
CA VAL A 431 -23.93 1.80 34.46
C VAL A 431 -25.08 2.78 34.75
N LEU A 432 -25.25 3.82 33.93
CA LEU A 432 -26.17 4.92 34.23
C LEU A 432 -27.47 4.87 33.44
N ALA A 433 -27.45 4.41 32.19
CA ALA A 433 -28.63 4.48 31.33
C ALA A 433 -29.40 3.16 31.30
N MET A 434 -28.71 2.06 31.01
CA MET A 434 -29.33 0.74 30.80
C MET A 434 -30.17 0.22 31.99
N PRO A 435 -29.79 0.43 33.27
CA PRO A 435 -30.62 0.01 34.41
C PRO A 435 -32.00 0.66 34.45
N HIS A 436 -32.19 1.79 33.78
CA HIS A 436 -33.45 2.53 33.72
C HIS A 436 -34.27 2.21 32.44
N LEU A 437 -33.75 1.38 31.54
CA LEU A 437 -34.42 1.04 30.29
C LEU A 437 -35.26 -0.24 30.48
N ALA A 438 -36.57 -0.11 30.35
CA ALA A 438 -37.50 -1.23 30.47
C ALA A 438 -37.97 -1.80 29.12
N SER A 439 -37.55 -1.20 28.00
CA SER A 439 -38.01 -1.60 26.66
C SER A 439 -36.90 -1.54 25.61
N PHE A 440 -37.03 -2.40 24.59
CA PHE A 440 -36.14 -2.38 23.43
C PHE A 440 -36.17 -1.04 22.69
N ALA A 441 -37.31 -0.34 22.65
CA ALA A 441 -37.40 0.98 22.03
C ALA A 441 -36.47 2.01 22.70
N GLY A 442 -36.41 1.99 24.04
CA GLY A 442 -35.49 2.84 24.81
C GLY A 442 -34.03 2.47 24.56
N LEU A 443 -33.71 1.18 24.58
CA LEU A 443 -32.37 0.67 24.25
C LEU A 443 -31.94 1.03 22.82
N GLY A 444 -32.82 0.84 21.85
CA GLY A 444 -32.59 1.18 20.45
C GLY A 444 -32.31 2.67 20.25
N ALA A 445 -33.02 3.55 20.95
CA ALA A 445 -32.77 4.99 20.90
C ALA A 445 -31.38 5.36 21.46
N VAL A 446 -30.98 4.76 22.58
CA VAL A 446 -29.66 4.98 23.19
C VAL A 446 -28.53 4.44 22.30
N LEU A 447 -28.68 3.22 21.78
CA LEU A 447 -27.75 2.62 20.83
C LEU A 447 -27.61 3.47 19.57
N PHE A 448 -28.74 3.93 19.02
CA PHE A 448 -28.74 4.79 17.85
C PHE A 448 -27.95 6.07 18.11
N ALA A 449 -28.24 6.77 19.22
CA ALA A 449 -27.57 8.01 19.58
C ALA A 449 -26.06 7.81 19.79
N ALA A 450 -25.66 6.76 20.51
CA ALA A 450 -24.25 6.48 20.80
C ALA A 450 -23.44 6.16 19.52
N VAL A 451 -23.96 5.27 18.68
CA VAL A 451 -23.34 4.91 17.39
C VAL A 451 -23.28 6.11 16.45
N PHE A 452 -24.36 6.91 16.41
CA PHE A 452 -24.43 8.13 15.60
C PHE A 452 -23.36 9.15 16.02
N VAL A 453 -23.20 9.39 17.33
CA VAL A 453 -22.20 10.32 17.88
C VAL A 453 -20.78 9.86 17.53
N ILE A 454 -20.46 8.58 17.72
CA ILE A 454 -19.14 8.03 17.37
C ILE A 454 -18.88 8.19 15.87
N CYS A 455 -19.85 7.84 15.01
CA CYS A 455 -19.70 7.96 13.56
C CYS A 455 -19.51 9.41 13.11
N CYS A 456 -20.18 10.37 13.76
CA CYS A 456 -20.04 11.79 13.46
C CYS A 456 -18.68 12.36 13.93
N LEU A 457 -18.23 11.99 15.13
CA LEU A 457 -16.96 12.46 15.69
C LEU A 457 -15.76 11.91 14.91
N PHE A 458 -15.79 10.63 14.54
CA PHE A 458 -14.69 9.94 13.84
C PHE A 458 -14.95 9.78 12.33
N HIS A 459 -15.44 10.84 11.68
CA HIS A 459 -15.84 10.79 10.26
C HIS A 459 -14.66 10.82 9.27
N ARG A 460 -13.45 11.18 9.70
CA ARG A 460 -12.32 11.37 8.78
C ARG A 460 -11.79 10.01 8.32
N PRO A 461 -11.38 9.85 7.05
CA PRO A 461 -10.84 8.58 6.56
C PRO A 461 -9.58 8.16 7.35
N THR A 462 -8.77 9.12 7.78
CA THR A 462 -7.60 8.88 8.65
C THR A 462 -7.96 8.34 10.03
N GLN A 463 -9.22 8.49 10.46
CA GLN A 463 -9.73 8.02 11.75
C GLN A 463 -10.56 6.74 11.61
N ALA A 464 -10.63 6.10 10.43
CA ALA A 464 -11.45 4.91 10.22
C ALA A 464 -11.13 3.77 11.20
N ALA A 465 -9.84 3.54 11.48
CA ALA A 465 -9.40 2.56 12.49
C ALA A 465 -9.84 2.95 13.91
N GLY A 466 -9.73 4.25 14.26
CA GLY A 466 -10.20 4.77 15.53
C GLY A 466 -11.72 4.66 15.71
N LYS A 467 -12.49 4.94 14.66
CA LYS A 467 -13.96 4.76 14.64
C LYS A 467 -14.33 3.30 14.91
N ALA A 468 -13.69 2.36 14.21
CA ALA A 468 -13.94 0.93 14.40
C ALA A 468 -13.58 0.47 15.82
N ALA A 469 -12.46 0.95 16.37
CA ALA A 469 -12.05 0.66 17.75
C ALA A 469 -13.07 1.21 18.76
N ALA A 470 -13.51 2.47 18.61
CA ALA A 470 -14.48 3.09 19.50
C ALA A 470 -15.84 2.38 19.47
N LEU A 471 -16.35 2.04 18.27
CA LEU A 471 -17.61 1.29 18.12
C LEU A 471 -17.49 -0.14 18.68
N GLY A 472 -16.38 -0.82 18.40
CA GLY A 472 -16.13 -2.17 18.90
C GLY A 472 -16.13 -2.22 20.42
N LEU A 473 -15.50 -1.24 21.08
CA LEU A 473 -15.48 -1.16 22.54
C LEU A 473 -16.80 -0.71 23.14
N LEU A 474 -17.52 0.22 22.52
CA LEU A 474 -18.87 0.58 22.96
C LEU A 474 -19.74 -0.68 23.05
N VAL A 475 -19.76 -1.46 21.98
CA VAL A 475 -20.57 -2.67 21.84
C VAL A 475 -20.13 -3.76 22.82
N MET A 476 -18.82 -3.98 22.97
CA MET A 476 -18.26 -4.97 23.91
C MET A 476 -18.57 -4.63 25.37
N VAL A 477 -18.41 -3.36 25.77
CA VAL A 477 -18.66 -2.92 27.16
C VAL A 477 -20.14 -2.96 27.51
N MET A 478 -21.02 -2.61 26.56
CA MET A 478 -22.47 -2.68 26.76
C MET A 478 -22.96 -4.12 26.91
N GLY A 479 -22.34 -5.07 26.21
CA GLY A 479 -22.58 -6.52 26.37
C GLY A 479 -24.06 -6.91 26.42
N VAL A 480 -24.88 -6.32 25.54
CA VAL A 480 -26.35 -6.41 25.63
C VAL A 480 -26.80 -7.88 25.55
N ALA A 481 -27.60 -8.31 26.52
CA ALA A 481 -28.22 -9.64 26.58
C ALA A 481 -29.68 -9.50 27.05
N ASN A 482 -30.50 -10.53 26.88
CA ASN A 482 -31.91 -10.52 27.32
C ASN A 482 -32.01 -10.46 28.86
N GLU A 483 -31.15 -11.21 29.56
CA GLU A 483 -30.97 -11.09 31.00
C GLU A 483 -29.71 -10.28 31.31
N GLN A 484 -29.90 -9.03 31.73
CA GLN A 484 -28.81 -8.12 32.06
C GLN A 484 -28.60 -8.05 33.58
N SER A 485 -27.38 -8.38 34.00
CA SER A 485 -26.89 -8.01 35.33
C SER A 485 -25.95 -6.82 35.19
N TYR A 486 -26.15 -5.78 36.00
CA TYR A 486 -25.35 -4.57 35.98
C TYR A 486 -24.32 -4.59 37.10
N ASN A 487 -23.04 -4.67 36.74
CA ASN A 487 -21.95 -4.63 37.70
C ASN A 487 -20.85 -3.68 37.25
N PHE A 488 -20.59 -2.63 38.03
CA PHE A 488 -19.50 -1.70 37.78
C PHE A 488 -18.14 -2.41 37.70
N LEU A 489 -17.95 -3.50 38.47
CA LEU A 489 -16.70 -4.27 38.45
C LEU A 489 -16.39 -4.86 37.08
N ASN A 490 -17.39 -5.22 36.27
CA ASN A 490 -17.16 -5.74 34.91
C ASN A 490 -16.50 -4.66 34.03
N VAL A 491 -17.01 -3.44 34.09
CA VAL A 491 -16.46 -2.29 33.37
C VAL A 491 -15.07 -1.92 33.90
N ALA A 492 -14.91 -1.90 35.22
CA ALA A 492 -13.62 -1.58 35.86
C ALA A 492 -12.54 -2.62 35.52
N ASN A 493 -12.87 -3.92 35.57
CA ASN A 493 -11.97 -5.01 35.20
C ASN A 493 -11.54 -4.90 33.74
N LEU A 494 -12.48 -4.68 32.83
CA LEU A 494 -12.18 -4.47 31.41
C LEU A 494 -11.34 -3.20 31.18
N ALA A 495 -11.55 -2.14 31.98
CA ALA A 495 -10.74 -0.92 31.91
C ALA A 495 -9.27 -1.17 32.31
N VAL A 496 -9.02 -2.04 33.29
CA VAL A 496 -7.66 -2.42 33.73
C VAL A 496 -6.92 -3.26 32.68
N VAL A 497 -7.65 -4.03 31.86
CA VAL A 497 -7.06 -4.81 30.76
C VAL A 497 -6.35 -3.90 29.74
N PHE A 498 -6.90 -2.73 29.40
CA PHE A 498 -6.32 -1.88 28.35
C PHE A 498 -4.90 -1.40 28.65
N PRO A 499 -4.58 -0.82 29.83
CA PRO A 499 -3.21 -0.51 30.21
C PRO A 499 -2.26 -1.72 30.06
N LEU A 500 -2.70 -2.92 30.44
CA LEU A 500 -1.90 -4.14 30.33
C LEU A 500 -1.65 -4.52 28.87
N VAL A 501 -2.70 -4.47 28.02
CA VAL A 501 -2.57 -4.68 26.57
C VAL A 501 -1.60 -3.67 25.98
N PHE A 502 -1.75 -2.38 26.28
CA PHE A 502 -0.85 -1.35 25.77
C PHE A 502 0.59 -1.51 26.26
N ALA A 503 0.80 -1.99 27.50
CA ALA A 503 2.13 -2.31 28.01
C ALA A 503 2.79 -3.46 27.23
N VAL A 504 2.04 -4.54 26.95
CA VAL A 504 2.53 -5.66 26.13
C VAL A 504 2.84 -5.20 24.70
N LEU A 505 1.95 -4.43 24.08
CA LEU A 505 2.17 -3.86 22.74
C LEU A 505 3.36 -2.90 22.70
N ALA A 506 3.59 -2.15 23.78
CA ALA A 506 4.77 -1.31 23.92
C ALA A 506 6.03 -2.15 23.90
N VAL A 507 6.13 -3.21 24.72
CA VAL A 507 7.28 -4.14 24.72
C VAL A 507 7.51 -4.75 23.33
N ALA A 508 6.44 -5.22 22.68
CA ALA A 508 6.50 -5.80 21.34
C ALA A 508 6.93 -4.79 20.25
N THR A 509 6.92 -3.49 20.53
CA THR A 509 7.43 -2.45 19.61
C THR A 509 8.96 -2.37 19.65
N TYR A 510 9.60 -2.80 20.74
CA TYR A 510 11.05 -2.80 20.94
C TYR A 510 11.69 -4.13 20.61
N PHE A 511 11.10 -5.22 21.09
CA PHE A 511 11.62 -6.58 20.99
C PHE A 511 10.67 -7.44 20.14
N PRO A 512 11.17 -8.36 19.29
CA PRO A 512 12.57 -8.73 19.05
C PRO A 512 13.23 -7.88 17.96
N VAL A 513 12.42 -7.20 17.16
CA VAL A 513 12.84 -6.31 16.09
C VAL A 513 12.20 -4.95 16.36
N SER A 514 12.99 -3.88 16.44
CA SER A 514 12.42 -2.56 16.69
C SER A 514 11.53 -2.11 15.52
N PHE A 515 10.31 -1.69 15.85
CA PHE A 515 9.31 -1.09 14.95
C PHE A 515 9.20 0.43 15.12
N ARG A 516 10.19 1.05 15.77
CA ARG A 516 10.29 2.50 15.82
C ARG A 516 10.52 3.06 14.41
N ALA A 517 9.85 4.16 14.11
CA ALA A 517 9.89 4.76 12.78
C ALA A 517 11.34 5.07 12.36
N GLU A 518 12.19 5.62 13.24
CA GLU A 518 13.60 5.88 12.93
C GLU A 518 14.39 4.62 12.58
N HIS A 519 14.27 3.54 13.37
CA HIS A 519 15.00 2.30 13.14
C HIS A 519 14.53 1.58 11.87
N VAL A 520 13.22 1.56 11.61
CA VAL A 520 12.67 0.96 10.39
C VAL A 520 13.08 1.76 9.16
N PHE A 521 13.05 3.10 9.24
CA PHE A 521 13.49 3.98 8.17
C PHE A 521 14.96 3.73 7.79
N LEU A 522 15.87 3.73 8.77
CA LEU A 522 17.29 3.45 8.55
C LEU A 522 17.54 2.03 8.02
N ARG A 523 16.83 1.03 8.57
CA ARG A 523 16.95 -0.37 8.12
C ARG A 523 16.49 -0.54 6.67
N LEU A 524 15.40 0.13 6.30
CA LEU A 524 14.88 0.13 4.93
C LEU A 524 15.85 0.81 3.97
N LEU A 525 16.41 1.95 4.36
CA LEU A 525 17.40 2.69 3.56
C LEU A 525 18.66 1.84 3.33
N GLY A 526 19.22 1.23 4.37
CA GLY A 526 20.36 0.32 4.23
C GLY A 526 20.03 -0.94 3.42
N ARG A 527 18.80 -1.46 3.50
CA ARG A 527 18.36 -2.58 2.66
C ARG A 527 18.19 -2.18 1.18
N PHE A 528 17.74 -0.97 0.91
CA PHE A 528 17.66 -0.42 -0.45
C PHE A 528 19.05 -0.39 -1.09
N PHE A 529 20.02 0.24 -0.43
CA PHE A 529 21.39 0.34 -0.96
C PHE A 529 22.08 -1.02 -1.08
N ARG A 530 21.88 -1.96 -0.15
CA ARG A 530 22.34 -3.36 -0.32
C ARG A 530 21.74 -4.03 -1.56
N SER A 531 20.49 -3.71 -1.89
CA SER A 531 19.84 -4.23 -3.09
C SER A 531 20.42 -3.61 -4.35
N CYS A 532 20.68 -2.30 -4.36
CA CYS A 532 21.36 -1.62 -5.47
C CYS A 532 22.79 -2.17 -5.67
N ALA A 533 23.58 -2.34 -4.61
CA ALA A 533 24.92 -2.92 -4.67
C ALA A 533 24.89 -4.36 -5.24
N TYR A 534 23.96 -5.20 -4.79
CA TYR A 534 23.79 -6.55 -5.32
C TYR A 534 23.39 -6.52 -6.81
N LEU A 535 22.40 -5.72 -7.18
CA LEU A 535 21.94 -5.63 -8.57
C LEU A 535 23.04 -5.11 -9.51
N ALA A 536 23.81 -4.10 -9.08
CA ALA A 536 24.99 -3.61 -9.79
C ALA A 536 26.05 -4.70 -10.00
N SER A 537 26.25 -5.60 -9.02
CA SER A 537 27.14 -6.75 -9.18
C SER A 537 26.64 -7.79 -10.19
N THR A 538 25.31 -7.94 -10.35
CA THR A 538 24.70 -8.91 -11.26
C THR A 538 24.64 -8.48 -12.73
N LEU A 539 24.95 -7.22 -13.05
CA LEU A 539 24.99 -6.71 -14.43
C LEU A 539 26.05 -7.41 -15.32
N GLN A 540 26.94 -8.20 -14.71
CA GLN A 540 28.00 -8.98 -15.35
C GLN A 540 27.60 -10.40 -15.79
N TRP A 541 26.35 -10.83 -15.62
CA TRP A 541 25.99 -12.22 -15.92
C TRP A 541 26.39 -12.61 -17.35
N ASP A 542 27.41 -13.49 -17.42
CA ASP A 542 27.95 -14.03 -18.65
C ASP A 542 26.85 -14.86 -19.34
N PRO A 543 26.47 -14.56 -20.59
CA PRO A 543 25.53 -15.38 -21.35
C PRO A 543 25.91 -16.86 -21.37
N ALA A 544 27.20 -17.18 -21.25
CA ALA A 544 27.71 -18.55 -21.24
C ALA A 544 27.55 -19.28 -19.89
N LYS A 545 27.26 -18.57 -18.79
CA LYS A 545 27.08 -19.16 -17.44
C LYS A 545 25.73 -18.74 -16.84
N PRO A 546 24.65 -19.48 -17.09
CA PRO A 546 23.33 -19.12 -16.59
C PRO A 546 23.30 -19.16 -15.04
N PRO A 547 22.61 -18.21 -14.39
CA PRO A 547 22.55 -18.14 -12.94
C PRO A 547 21.83 -19.36 -12.35
N THR A 548 22.30 -19.81 -11.18
CA THR A 548 21.66 -20.88 -10.39
C THR A 548 20.26 -20.48 -9.91
N ARG A 549 19.42 -21.45 -9.55
CA ARG A 549 18.06 -21.19 -9.03
C ARG A 549 18.06 -20.24 -7.82
N TRP A 550 19.03 -20.39 -6.91
CA TRP A 550 19.21 -19.50 -5.76
C TRP A 550 19.62 -18.09 -6.16
N GLN A 551 20.51 -17.91 -7.13
CA GLN A 551 20.89 -16.59 -7.64
C GLN A 551 19.70 -15.89 -8.34
N ARG A 552 18.88 -16.63 -9.10
CA ARG A 552 17.64 -16.10 -9.69
C ARG A 552 16.63 -15.69 -8.62
N LEU A 553 16.46 -16.50 -7.58
CA LEU A 553 15.59 -16.16 -6.44
C LEU A 553 16.10 -14.90 -5.73
N ARG A 554 17.39 -14.81 -5.45
CA ARG A 554 18.00 -13.64 -4.81
C ARG A 554 17.92 -12.38 -5.68
N TYR A 555 18.15 -12.51 -6.98
CA TYR A 555 17.98 -11.42 -7.94
C TYR A 555 16.54 -10.90 -7.98
N THR A 556 15.56 -11.81 -8.08
CA THR A 556 14.14 -11.43 -8.08
C THR A 556 13.69 -10.80 -6.76
N LEU A 557 14.25 -11.25 -5.61
CA LEU A 557 14.04 -10.60 -4.31
C LEU A 557 14.56 -9.15 -4.28
N HIS A 558 15.80 -8.92 -4.72
CA HIS A 558 16.38 -7.57 -4.74
C HIS A 558 15.70 -6.66 -5.76
N LEU A 559 15.32 -7.18 -6.93
CA LEU A 559 14.54 -6.45 -7.93
C LEU A 559 13.16 -6.05 -7.40
N GLY A 560 12.47 -6.97 -6.71
CA GLY A 560 11.22 -6.66 -6.02
C GLY A 560 11.38 -5.64 -4.89
N GLY A 561 12.51 -5.69 -4.18
CA GLY A 561 12.88 -4.71 -3.17
C GLY A 561 13.06 -3.29 -3.74
N LEU A 562 13.70 -3.17 -4.90
CA LEU A 562 13.91 -1.90 -5.60
C LEU A 562 12.58 -1.16 -5.87
N ALA A 563 11.55 -1.90 -6.28
CA ALA A 563 10.22 -1.32 -6.55
C ALA A 563 9.39 -1.01 -5.29
N ARG A 564 9.55 -1.78 -4.21
CA ARG A 564 8.68 -1.69 -3.02
C ARG A 564 9.25 -0.83 -1.89
N ILE A 565 10.56 -0.84 -1.68
CA ILE A 565 11.20 -0.17 -0.54
C ILE A 565 10.97 1.34 -0.52
N PRO A 566 11.10 2.08 -1.64
CA PRO A 566 10.96 3.54 -1.59
C PRO A 566 9.55 4.00 -1.16
N GLY A 567 8.49 3.33 -1.62
CA GLY A 567 7.13 3.59 -1.15
C GLY A 567 6.95 3.34 0.36
N LYS A 568 7.58 2.29 0.90
CA LYS A 568 7.62 2.02 2.34
C LYS A 568 8.42 3.09 3.09
N LEU A 569 9.56 3.54 2.55
CA LEU A 569 10.36 4.62 3.12
C LEU A 569 9.57 5.93 3.20
N ALA A 570 8.80 6.29 2.17
CA ALA A 570 7.95 7.47 2.19
C ALA A 570 6.87 7.37 3.29
N LEU A 571 6.26 6.19 3.45
CA LEU A 571 5.27 5.92 4.49
C LEU A 571 5.86 6.08 5.90
N TRP A 572 7.00 5.44 6.17
CA TRP A 572 7.69 5.53 7.46
C TRP A 572 8.30 6.89 7.73
N GLY A 573 8.81 7.57 6.69
CA GLY A 573 9.31 8.94 6.76
C GLY A 573 8.25 9.93 7.21
N SER A 574 7.00 9.78 6.72
CA SER A 574 5.87 10.59 7.17
C SER A 574 5.46 10.33 8.62
N ALA A 575 5.81 9.15 9.15
CA ALA A 575 5.49 8.73 10.52
C ALA A 575 6.57 9.10 11.54
N LEU A 576 7.72 9.64 11.11
CA LEU A 576 8.83 10.01 11.99
C LEU A 576 8.39 11.01 13.08
N PRO A 577 8.74 10.78 14.36
CA PRO A 577 8.43 11.71 15.43
C PRO A 577 9.27 12.98 15.29
N ALA A 578 8.70 14.14 15.68
CA ALA A 578 9.40 15.43 15.66
C ALA A 578 10.73 15.38 16.43
N ALA A 579 10.77 14.62 17.53
CA ALA A 579 11.99 14.39 18.28
C ALA A 579 13.08 13.73 17.42
N ALA A 580 12.75 12.73 16.57
CA ALA A 580 13.74 12.01 15.74
C ALA A 580 14.22 12.84 14.56
N LEU A 581 13.37 13.74 14.06
CA LEU A 581 13.74 14.70 13.02
C LEU A 581 14.71 15.76 13.54
N GLY A 582 14.65 16.15 14.82
CA GLY A 582 15.59 17.11 15.40
C GLY A 582 15.50 18.47 14.71
N GLN A 583 16.56 18.89 14.02
CA GLN A 583 16.55 20.09 13.17
C GLN A 583 15.97 19.86 11.78
N SER A 584 15.83 18.60 11.36
CA SER A 584 15.26 18.26 10.07
C SER A 584 13.73 18.42 10.05
N THR A 585 13.18 18.65 8.86
CA THR A 585 11.73 18.72 8.67
C THR A 585 11.18 17.41 8.11
N THR A 586 9.88 17.16 8.31
CA THR A 586 9.19 16.03 7.66
C THR A 586 9.29 16.10 6.13
N GLU A 587 9.38 17.31 5.58
CA GLU A 587 9.58 17.54 4.14
C GLU A 587 10.95 17.06 3.68
N GLN A 588 12.02 17.28 4.46
CA GLN A 588 13.35 16.76 4.13
C GLN A 588 13.38 15.23 4.16
N ALA A 589 12.71 14.59 5.12
CA ALA A 589 12.60 13.12 5.15
C ALA A 589 11.80 12.58 3.95
N GLN A 590 10.77 13.30 3.50
CA GLN A 590 10.03 12.97 2.29
C GLN A 590 10.88 13.18 1.04
N ALA A 591 11.63 14.29 0.93
CA ALA A 591 12.54 14.55 -0.18
C ALA A 591 13.63 13.46 -0.28
N LEU A 592 14.12 12.96 0.86
CA LEU A 592 15.05 11.83 0.89
C LEU A 592 14.38 10.56 0.35
N ALA A 593 13.16 10.24 0.78
CA ALA A 593 12.41 9.10 0.25
C ALA A 593 12.12 9.23 -1.27
N ASP A 594 11.81 10.44 -1.73
CA ASP A 594 11.58 10.75 -3.15
C ASP A 594 12.89 10.59 -3.96
N SER A 595 14.03 11.00 -3.42
CA SER A 595 15.34 10.78 -4.07
C SER A 595 15.71 9.29 -4.16
N VAL A 596 15.35 8.50 -3.16
CA VAL A 596 15.51 7.04 -3.17
C VAL A 596 14.57 6.39 -4.20
N GLN A 597 13.34 6.91 -4.34
CA GLN A 597 12.40 6.47 -5.37
C GLN A 597 12.92 6.80 -6.78
N ALA A 598 13.53 7.97 -6.97
CA ALA A 598 14.17 8.35 -8.23
C ALA A 598 15.35 7.43 -8.59
N LEU A 599 16.24 7.21 -7.62
CA LEU A 599 17.34 6.27 -7.76
C LEU A 599 16.86 4.85 -8.09
N ALA A 600 15.74 4.42 -7.51
CA ALA A 600 15.13 3.13 -7.81
C ALA A 600 14.70 3.01 -9.28
N TYR A 601 14.10 4.07 -9.83
CA TYR A 601 13.72 4.09 -11.24
C TYR A 601 14.95 4.08 -12.16
N ARG A 602 15.99 4.86 -11.87
CA ARG A 602 17.23 4.84 -12.67
C ARG A 602 17.94 3.49 -12.64
N MET A 603 17.91 2.81 -11.49
CA MET A 603 18.42 1.44 -11.40
C MET A 603 17.58 0.45 -12.21
N GLN A 604 16.25 0.64 -12.32
CA GLN A 604 15.41 -0.17 -13.21
C GLN A 604 15.77 0.08 -14.67
N ASP A 605 15.91 1.35 -15.07
CA ASP A 605 16.28 1.73 -16.43
C ASP A 605 17.65 1.14 -16.82
N LEU A 606 18.62 1.13 -15.88
CA LEU A 606 19.93 0.51 -16.08
C LEU A 606 19.83 -1.00 -16.30
N ILE A 607 18.99 -1.68 -15.52
CA ILE A 607 18.76 -3.13 -15.66
C ILE A 607 18.06 -3.45 -16.98
N GLU A 608 17.06 -2.65 -17.37
CA GLU A 608 16.34 -2.79 -18.64
C GLU A 608 17.26 -2.51 -19.84
N ALA A 609 18.06 -1.44 -19.79
CA ALA A 609 19.03 -1.10 -20.82
C ALA A 609 20.12 -2.17 -20.96
N ARG A 610 20.51 -2.84 -19.87
CA ARG A 610 21.47 -3.96 -19.95
C ARG A 610 20.88 -5.22 -20.58
N ALA A 611 19.56 -5.41 -20.51
CA ALA A 611 18.90 -6.57 -21.08
C ALA A 611 18.79 -6.54 -22.61
N THR A 612 19.00 -5.37 -23.25
CA THR A 612 18.97 -5.23 -24.70
C THR A 612 20.33 -5.56 -25.34
N PRO A 613 20.36 -6.13 -26.57
CA PRO A 613 21.60 -6.40 -27.29
C PRO A 613 22.40 -5.11 -27.55
N GLN A 614 23.70 -5.16 -27.27
CA GLN A 614 24.64 -4.04 -27.35
C GLN A 614 25.60 -4.23 -28.53
N SER A 615 26.16 -3.12 -29.04
CA SER A 615 27.18 -3.17 -30.11
C SER A 615 28.44 -3.88 -29.59
N GLN A 616 28.92 -4.89 -30.33
CA GLN A 616 30.10 -5.65 -29.93
C GLN A 616 31.40 -4.83 -29.94
N VAL A 617 31.47 -3.77 -30.75
CA VAL A 617 32.64 -2.89 -30.88
C VAL A 617 32.75 -1.97 -29.67
N LEU A 618 31.71 -1.15 -29.44
CA LEU A 618 31.61 -0.27 -28.27
C LEU A 618 31.68 -1.05 -26.95
N ALA A 619 31.09 -2.24 -26.89
CA ALA A 619 31.18 -3.08 -25.70
C ALA A 619 32.60 -3.56 -25.41
N ARG A 620 33.48 -3.72 -26.41
CA ARG A 620 34.89 -4.11 -26.21
C ARG A 620 35.76 -2.95 -25.79
N GLU A 621 35.62 -1.79 -26.43
CA GLU A 621 36.44 -0.60 -26.13
C GLU A 621 36.06 0.07 -24.81
N LEU A 622 34.77 0.15 -24.50
CA LEU A 622 34.29 0.78 -23.27
C LEU A 622 34.21 -0.20 -22.08
N LEU A 623 34.62 -1.47 -22.27
CA LEU A 623 34.46 -2.54 -21.28
C LEU A 623 35.18 -2.22 -19.97
N SER A 624 36.41 -1.68 -20.04
CA SER A 624 37.21 -1.31 -18.86
C SER A 624 36.58 -0.17 -18.08
N GLN A 625 36.21 0.93 -18.75
CA GLN A 625 35.61 2.09 -18.08
C GLN A 625 34.23 1.79 -17.49
N VAL A 626 33.38 1.06 -18.22
CA VAL A 626 32.08 0.61 -17.71
C VAL A 626 32.25 -0.35 -16.53
N HIS A 627 33.32 -1.17 -16.54
CA HIS A 627 33.65 -2.02 -15.41
C HIS A 627 34.04 -1.21 -14.18
N ASP A 628 34.92 -0.22 -14.33
CA ASP A 628 35.39 0.66 -13.25
C ASP A 628 34.25 1.51 -12.70
N TRP A 629 33.39 2.07 -13.56
CA TRP A 629 32.20 2.81 -13.15
C TRP A 629 31.27 1.94 -12.32
N ARG A 630 30.93 0.74 -12.81
CA ARG A 630 30.07 -0.21 -12.10
C ARG A 630 30.67 -0.64 -10.76
N ALA A 631 31.98 -0.89 -10.70
CA ALA A 631 32.68 -1.23 -9.46
C ALA A 631 32.61 -0.07 -8.46
N GLY A 632 32.86 1.17 -8.92
CA GLY A 632 32.69 2.37 -8.11
C GLY A 632 31.26 2.56 -7.58
N LEU A 633 30.24 2.34 -8.40
CA LEU A 633 28.83 2.37 -7.96
C LEU A 633 28.54 1.31 -6.90
N GLN A 634 29.04 0.09 -7.09
CA GLN A 634 28.87 -0.99 -6.13
C GLN A 634 29.50 -0.63 -4.77
N ASP A 635 30.70 -0.05 -4.77
CA ASP A 635 31.38 0.38 -3.55
C ASP A 635 30.66 1.53 -2.86
N ILE A 636 30.19 2.53 -3.60
CA ILE A 636 29.37 3.63 -3.08
C ILE A 636 28.10 3.09 -2.44
N PHE A 637 27.34 2.23 -3.13
CA PHE A 637 26.13 1.63 -2.58
C PHE A 637 26.41 0.76 -1.35
N SER A 638 27.52 0.01 -1.34
CA SER A 638 27.94 -0.78 -0.19
C SER A 638 28.21 0.10 1.03
N ASN A 639 28.94 1.20 0.85
CA ASN A 639 29.23 2.17 1.90
C ASN A 639 27.95 2.86 2.41
N LEU A 640 27.12 3.40 1.51
CA LEU A 640 25.85 4.06 1.85
C LEU A 640 24.86 3.12 2.55
N SER A 641 24.99 1.81 2.36
CA SER A 641 24.14 0.84 3.07
C SER A 641 24.41 0.75 4.57
N GLN A 642 25.60 1.17 5.00
CA GLN A 642 26.04 1.19 6.41
C GLN A 642 26.14 2.63 6.94
N HIS A 643 26.58 3.56 6.09
CA HIS A 643 26.85 4.96 6.39
C HIS A 643 26.19 5.90 5.37
N PRO A 644 24.86 6.06 5.37
CA PRO A 644 24.17 7.02 4.50
C PRO A 644 24.61 8.48 4.71
N GLU A 645 25.13 8.81 5.90
CA GLU A 645 25.74 10.10 6.23
C GLU A 645 27.07 10.37 5.51
N ALA A 646 27.74 9.31 5.03
CA ALA A 646 28.99 9.43 4.27
C ALA A 646 28.77 9.91 2.82
N ALA A 647 27.52 10.23 2.46
CA ALA A 647 27.19 10.80 1.17
C ALA A 647 27.68 12.26 1.08
N ASP A 648 28.87 12.45 0.49
CA ASP A 648 29.41 13.78 0.22
C ASP A 648 29.01 14.23 -1.19
N PHE A 649 28.21 15.29 -1.25
CA PHE A 649 27.74 15.87 -2.50
C PHE A 649 28.89 16.35 -3.39
N ALA A 650 29.91 17.01 -2.81
CA ALA A 650 31.02 17.58 -3.57
C ALA A 650 31.92 16.49 -4.15
N ASP A 651 32.25 15.48 -3.33
CA ASP A 651 33.03 14.31 -3.78
C ASP A 651 32.28 13.56 -4.87
N PHE A 652 31.00 13.20 -4.67
CA PHE A 652 30.23 12.47 -5.67
C PHE A 652 30.04 13.24 -6.98
N ARG A 653 29.81 14.56 -6.91
CA ARG A 653 29.72 15.41 -8.10
C ARG A 653 31.05 15.43 -8.85
N SER A 654 32.16 15.66 -8.17
CA SER A 654 33.49 15.72 -8.81
C SER A 654 33.88 14.39 -9.48
N ARG A 655 33.60 13.25 -8.84
CA ARG A 655 33.86 11.92 -9.42
C ARG A 655 32.99 11.63 -10.63
N LEU A 656 31.72 12.05 -10.58
CA LEU A 656 30.81 11.91 -11.71
C LEU A 656 31.29 12.74 -12.90
N ASP A 657 31.58 14.02 -12.68
CA ASP A 657 32.01 14.94 -13.75
C ASP A 657 33.31 14.44 -14.40
N ALA A 658 34.31 14.05 -13.60
CA ALA A 658 35.57 13.49 -14.10
C ALA A 658 35.44 12.12 -14.81
N MET A 659 34.38 11.37 -14.56
CA MET A 659 34.12 10.10 -15.24
C MET A 659 33.32 10.29 -16.52
N VAL A 660 32.38 11.26 -16.54
CA VAL A 660 31.65 11.65 -17.74
C VAL A 660 32.61 12.22 -18.77
N GLU A 661 33.49 13.16 -18.38
CA GLU A 661 34.49 13.77 -19.27
C GLU A 661 35.39 12.72 -19.94
N ARG A 662 35.97 11.80 -19.14
CA ARG A 662 36.80 10.69 -19.67
C ARG A 662 36.05 9.77 -20.63
N LEU A 663 34.75 9.54 -20.41
CA LEU A 663 33.94 8.70 -21.29
C LEU A 663 33.51 9.44 -22.56
N GLU A 664 33.23 10.73 -22.49
CA GLU A 664 32.93 11.56 -23.65
C GLU A 664 34.11 11.58 -24.63
N ASP A 665 35.32 11.87 -24.14
CA ASP A 665 36.54 11.90 -24.95
C ASP A 665 36.75 10.57 -25.71
N GLN A 666 36.60 9.43 -25.02
CA GLN A 666 36.78 8.12 -25.63
C GLN A 666 35.69 7.75 -26.63
N ILE A 667 34.43 8.12 -26.36
CA ILE A 667 33.33 7.85 -27.30
C ILE A 667 33.51 8.69 -28.58
N GLU A 668 33.95 9.94 -28.45
CA GLU A 668 34.24 10.80 -29.60
C GLU A 668 35.42 10.26 -30.43
N GLU A 669 36.48 9.76 -29.79
CA GLU A 669 37.60 9.10 -30.49
C GLU A 669 37.16 7.85 -31.28
N VAL A 670 36.32 7.00 -30.68
CA VAL A 670 35.81 5.77 -31.34
C VAL A 670 34.87 6.10 -32.49
N ILE A 671 33.98 7.09 -32.33
CA ILE A 671 33.05 7.53 -33.39
C ILE A 671 33.83 8.19 -34.55
N ALA A 672 34.92 8.92 -34.25
CA ALA A 672 35.76 9.54 -35.26
C ALA A 672 36.63 8.54 -36.06
N GLY A 673 36.87 7.34 -35.52
CA GLY A 673 37.72 6.30 -36.11
C GLY A 673 37.01 5.26 -37.00
N GLU A 674 35.67 5.19 -37.00
CA GLU A 674 34.91 4.16 -37.75
C GLU A 674 34.48 4.60 -39.18
N ASP A 675 34.84 3.79 -40.18
CA ASP A 675 34.10 3.71 -41.46
C ASP A 675 32.72 3.08 -41.18
N GLN A 676 31.64 3.85 -41.40
CA GLN A 676 30.23 3.58 -41.02
C GLN A 676 29.54 2.33 -41.62
N THR A 677 30.26 1.27 -42.00
CA THR A 677 29.74 0.24 -42.93
C THR A 677 29.33 -1.10 -42.31
N SER A 678 29.42 -1.35 -41.00
CA SER A 678 29.04 -2.68 -40.45
C SER A 678 28.25 -2.76 -39.14
N THR A 679 28.04 -1.67 -38.40
CA THR A 679 27.28 -1.69 -37.13
C THR A 679 25.81 -1.30 -37.35
N SER A 680 24.86 -2.08 -36.84
CA SER A 680 23.45 -1.70 -36.93
C SER A 680 23.20 -0.45 -36.09
N THR A 681 22.58 0.59 -36.67
CA THR A 681 22.26 1.86 -36.00
C THR A 681 21.58 1.66 -34.64
N ARG A 682 20.80 0.58 -34.52
CA ARG A 682 20.06 0.20 -33.31
C ARG A 682 20.93 -0.34 -32.17
N GLU A 683 22.00 -1.09 -32.47
CA GLU A 683 22.93 -1.58 -31.45
C GLU A 683 23.83 -0.46 -30.90
N ASN A 684 24.15 0.52 -31.73
CA ASN A 684 24.84 1.73 -31.31
C ASN A 684 23.95 2.58 -30.38
N GLU A 685 22.67 2.79 -30.75
CA GLU A 685 21.69 3.46 -29.88
C GLU A 685 21.53 2.75 -28.52
N ASN A 686 21.48 1.42 -28.48
CA ASN A 686 21.39 0.67 -27.23
C ASN A 686 22.61 0.89 -26.33
N SER A 687 23.81 1.02 -26.93
CA SER A 687 25.08 1.19 -26.20
C SER A 687 25.12 2.58 -25.57
N ILE A 688 24.68 3.58 -26.33
CA ILE A 688 24.51 4.97 -25.86
C ILE A 688 23.45 5.04 -24.75
N ARG A 689 22.31 4.34 -24.88
CA ARG A 689 21.28 4.26 -23.83
C ARG A 689 21.82 3.67 -22.53
N LEU A 690 22.65 2.64 -22.60
CA LEU A 690 23.25 2.01 -21.42
C LEU A 690 24.14 3.01 -20.65
N LEU A 691 24.96 3.79 -21.37
CA LEU A 691 25.80 4.83 -20.78
C LEU A 691 24.95 5.95 -20.15
N GLY A 692 23.87 6.38 -20.82
CA GLY A 692 22.91 7.31 -20.27
C GLY A 692 22.26 6.80 -18.97
N ALA A 693 21.95 5.50 -18.90
CA ALA A 693 21.41 4.90 -17.68
C ALA A 693 22.42 4.87 -16.53
N PHE A 694 23.71 4.60 -16.79
CA PHE A 694 24.77 4.71 -15.78
C PHE A 694 24.95 6.14 -15.26
N ARG A 695 24.92 7.12 -16.16
CA ARG A 695 24.95 8.54 -15.81
C ARG A 695 23.75 8.91 -14.95
N GLY A 696 22.54 8.53 -15.34
CA GLY A 696 21.32 8.82 -14.58
C GLY A 696 21.33 8.25 -13.17
N VAL A 697 21.84 7.02 -12.97
CA VAL A 697 22.04 6.45 -11.62
C VAL A 697 23.01 7.29 -10.80
N SER A 698 24.08 7.77 -11.42
CA SER A 698 25.11 8.56 -10.74
C SER A 698 24.64 9.97 -10.41
N GLU A 699 23.88 10.62 -11.30
CA GLU A 699 23.24 11.92 -11.03
C GLU A 699 22.23 11.83 -9.88
N GLU A 700 21.43 10.76 -9.82
CA GLU A 700 20.51 10.56 -8.70
C GLU A 700 21.22 10.21 -7.39
N LEU A 701 22.39 9.58 -7.44
CA LEU A 701 23.26 9.45 -6.26
C LEU A 701 23.76 10.80 -5.75
N VAL A 702 24.12 11.72 -6.66
CA VAL A 702 24.48 13.10 -6.30
C VAL A 702 23.27 13.84 -5.70
N ASN A 703 22.08 13.69 -6.29
CA ASN A 703 20.85 14.25 -5.71
C ASN A 703 20.53 13.66 -4.33
N PHE A 704 20.72 12.36 -4.14
CA PHE A 704 20.59 11.73 -2.82
C PHE A 704 21.56 12.36 -1.81
N ALA A 705 22.83 12.54 -2.18
CA ALA A 705 23.83 13.18 -1.32
C ALA A 705 23.45 14.62 -0.94
N LYS A 706 22.88 15.38 -1.88
CA LYS A 706 22.35 16.74 -1.63
C LYS A 706 21.27 16.75 -0.54
N HIS A 707 20.30 15.83 -0.61
CA HIS A 707 19.22 15.74 0.37
C HIS A 707 19.70 15.11 1.69
N SER A 708 20.68 14.20 1.63
CA SER A 708 21.32 13.58 2.79
C SER A 708 22.03 14.63 3.66
N GLY A 709 22.71 15.61 3.05
CA GLY A 709 23.44 16.67 3.78
C GLY A 709 22.56 17.57 4.66
N GLY A 710 21.26 17.68 4.36
CA GLY A 710 20.29 18.42 5.19
C GLY A 710 19.67 17.62 6.34
N THR A 711 20.04 16.35 6.47
CA THR A 711 19.44 15.41 7.44
C THR A 711 20.28 15.32 8.72
N ASP A 712 19.65 15.46 9.89
CA ASP A 712 20.30 15.29 11.20
C ASP A 712 20.49 13.79 11.51
N TRP A 713 21.50 13.19 10.89
CA TRP A 713 21.82 11.77 11.05
C TRP A 713 22.17 11.37 12.49
N ALA A 714 22.74 12.30 13.27
CA ALA A 714 23.08 12.08 14.67
C ALA A 714 21.81 11.86 15.51
N ARG A 715 20.80 12.71 15.34
CA ARG A 715 19.50 12.56 16.02
C ARG A 715 18.70 11.35 15.54
N LEU A 716 18.77 11.00 14.26
CA LEU A 716 18.09 9.81 13.72
C LEU A 716 18.67 8.49 14.23
N ARG A 717 19.98 8.45 14.55
CA ARG A 717 20.66 7.27 15.11
C ARG A 717 20.69 7.23 16.64
N GLU A 718 20.30 8.31 17.29
CA GLU A 718 20.30 8.41 18.75
C GLU A 718 19.44 7.28 19.34
N ALA A 719 20.07 6.39 20.11
CA ALA A 719 19.37 5.32 20.80
C ALA A 719 18.49 5.92 21.90
N ARG A 720 17.19 6.03 21.61
CA ARG A 720 16.19 6.50 22.58
C ARG A 720 15.49 5.30 23.18
N PHE A 721 15.26 5.31 24.48
CA PHE A 721 14.48 4.28 25.18
C PHE A 721 13.00 4.65 25.27
#